data_AF-A0A6A7KBS2-F1
#
_entry.id   AF-A0A6A7KBS2-F1
#
_cell.length_a   1.000
_cell.length_b   1.000
_cell.length_c   1.000
_cell.angle_alpha   90.00
_cell.angle_beta   90.00
_cell.angle_gamma   90.00
#
_symmetry.space_group_name_H-M   'P 1'
#
loop_
_entity.id
_entity.type
_entity.pdbx_description
1 polymer ?
#
loop_
_entity_poly.entity_id
_entity_poly.type
_entity_poly.pdbx_seq_one_letter_code
_entity_poly.pdbx_strand_id
1 'polypeptide(L)'
;MYYKKKISKVLIAILITCFITQNINFTQILAQETTPIMGESQASKEQMVQYYTENSDVTYPQEFLDKNIDLEKFVGLIYDEAVVEGVRADVAIAQIIVNTNWLKFDGKVSINNNNFGSLKNLDGIYETFNFIQEGIRANIQHLKAHASTEPLNKECVDPEYDLIEPKGLSPNVEDLENEDSEYSNKIVNILQQIIGTQITLSTDNELYEDSNSTNEEKNSTEEEDSILENTEQKSSIATITTTEVQSSETTDKTIEVTVDVLNIDGTGYTGNTHTIRSSGTSENGVLYQFWVKDLSTNKWTMIQDYSKSSARWTPTKPGKYLYGVHIKDEKSGEKLDAHLYKEITIKKIEVTVDVLNIDGTGYTGSSHIIRSSGTSENGVLYQFWVKDLSSNKWTMIQDYSKSSARWTPTKPGKYLYGVHIKDEKSEKSLDVHLYKEIIIKPIEVKVDVLNIDGTGNIEGTHIIRSSGTSENGVLYQFWVKDLSTSKWTMIQDYSKSSARWTPTKPGKYLYGVHIKDEKSGERLDAHLYNEITIKQIEVDVLNIEGPKLVRGTHIIRAGAKSTNGVLYQFWVKDLSTNKWTMIQDYSKSSARWTPTKPGKYLYGVHIKDEKSEKSLDVHLYKEITIEAAIVNSLLLKGPGYSGSSYVLEATGSSENGVLYQFWINDLSENRWVEVQGYSEKNTYNWILEKEGQYKVGVHIKDKKSNLRVDAHLYKDIKINLATVNSLEIVGSGYTESPLKISAEGSSKNGVLYQFWIQDLSNNEKTIIQAYSEINNVSWTPEGVSKNYLYGVDIKDIKSKETDVSQYKTINLMQIKDYSINNLDYNELPYVNEEIISLDEINYNVDEEGIPIYKGSDGEPYYHPVVISQRIFPLIDGYVKTNDSEYLERAELFANKLYDLGLKIDEKVFFPYTFDFALHGHQENTMKAPWYSGMAQGQALTVFSRLYNVTGNELYLQKAQETFNTFEPTYEVTQNPWVVLIDEEGYLWIEEYPHDGGTQALNGFIFAIYGVYDYYMITNDEKAKEILQASINTIEEYIEDYRNEGEISYYCLDHKVKSDRYHMIHIEQLEMLYKFTGENYFNEMSNNFKSDYSK
;
A
#
# COMPACT_ATOMS: atom_id res chain seq x y z
N MET A 1 -48.03 24.78 20.97
CA MET A 1 -46.94 25.67 21.45
C MET A 1 -46.02 24.82 22.34
N TYR A 2 -44.69 25.02 22.35
CA TYR A 2 -43.71 24.33 23.22
C TYR A 2 -43.90 22.81 23.46
N TYR A 3 -43.33 21.95 22.58
CA TYR A 3 -42.59 20.71 22.95
C TYR A 3 -42.04 19.91 21.73
N LYS A 4 -42.46 20.23 20.48
CA LYS A 4 -41.90 19.61 19.25
C LYS A 4 -40.50 20.13 18.86
N LYS A 5 -39.46 19.94 19.68
CA LYS A 5 -38.06 20.18 19.26
C LYS A 5 -36.95 19.45 20.05
N LYS A 6 -37.16 18.21 20.52
CA LYS A 6 -36.07 17.41 21.15
C LYS A 6 -36.03 15.88 20.93
N ILE A 7 -36.94 15.29 20.15
CA ILE A 7 -37.02 13.82 19.96
C ILE A 7 -36.38 13.33 18.65
N SER A 8 -36.24 14.19 17.63
CA SER A 8 -35.70 13.84 16.30
C SER A 8 -34.18 13.60 16.24
N LYS A 9 -33.49 13.51 17.39
CA LYS A 9 -32.04 13.19 17.47
C LYS A 9 -31.73 11.87 18.20
N VAL A 10 -32.75 11.14 18.67
CA VAL A 10 -32.56 9.88 19.40
C VAL A 10 -32.74 8.65 18.49
N LEU A 11 -33.74 8.65 17.59
CA LEU A 11 -33.94 7.52 16.66
C LEU A 11 -32.75 7.31 15.70
N ILE A 12 -32.10 8.39 15.25
CA ILE A 12 -30.93 8.33 14.36
C ILE A 12 -29.73 7.69 15.07
N ALA A 13 -29.57 7.88 16.39
CA ALA A 13 -28.49 7.26 17.14
C ALA A 13 -28.70 5.74 17.33
N ILE A 14 -29.94 5.31 17.58
CA ILE A 14 -30.27 3.91 17.88
C ILE A 14 -30.12 3.02 16.63
N LEU A 15 -30.54 3.52 15.45
CA LEU A 15 -30.35 2.80 14.18
C LEU A 15 -28.87 2.58 13.82
N ILE A 16 -27.98 3.51 14.19
CA ILE A 16 -26.54 3.37 13.97
C ILE A 16 -25.92 2.34 14.92
N THR A 17 -26.41 2.21 16.16
CA THR A 17 -25.90 1.19 17.10
C THR A 17 -26.28 -0.24 16.75
N CYS A 18 -27.43 -0.48 16.10
CA CYS A 18 -27.86 -1.85 15.75
C CYS A 18 -27.16 -2.43 14.51
N PHE A 19 -26.53 -1.61 13.66
CA PHE A 19 -25.74 -2.08 12.51
C PHE A 19 -24.30 -2.50 12.87
N ILE A 20 -23.90 -2.36 14.14
CA ILE A 20 -22.52 -2.63 14.61
C ILE A 20 -22.44 -3.97 15.38
N THR A 21 -23.57 -4.64 15.64
CA THR A 21 -23.63 -5.88 16.46
C THR A 21 -23.96 -7.16 15.68
N GLN A 22 -23.85 -7.16 14.35
CA GLN A 22 -23.94 -8.36 13.50
C GLN A 22 -22.78 -8.45 12.50
N ASN A 23 -21.55 -8.35 13.00
CA ASN A 23 -20.35 -8.86 12.31
C ASN A 23 -19.19 -9.06 13.32
N ILE A 24 -19.44 -9.92 14.32
CA ILE A 24 -18.37 -10.46 15.18
C ILE A 24 -18.11 -11.90 14.71
N ASN A 25 -17.45 -12.03 13.56
CA ASN A 25 -16.78 -13.27 13.23
C ASN A 25 -15.64 -13.48 14.23
N PHE A 26 -15.55 -14.69 14.79
CA PHE A 26 -14.37 -15.13 15.52
C PHE A 26 -13.23 -15.31 14.50
N THR A 27 -12.49 -14.24 14.20
CA THR A 27 -11.14 -14.40 13.67
C THR A 27 -10.29 -15.05 14.76
N GLN A 28 -10.07 -16.36 14.61
CA GLN A 28 -8.83 -16.94 15.10
C GLN A 28 -7.68 -16.07 14.58
N ILE A 29 -6.69 -15.80 15.43
CA ILE A 29 -5.39 -15.38 14.94
C ILE A 29 -4.74 -16.61 14.32
N LEU A 30 -5.16 -16.94 13.10
CA LEU A 30 -4.32 -17.64 12.15
C LEU A 30 -3.07 -16.79 11.96
N ALA A 31 -1.91 -17.45 11.80
CA ALA A 31 -0.75 -16.72 11.31
C ALA A 31 -1.10 -16.12 9.94
N GLN A 32 -0.68 -14.90 9.68
CA GLN A 32 -0.79 -14.32 8.35
C GLN A 32 0.11 -15.15 7.43
N GLU A 33 -0.49 -15.99 6.59
CA GLU A 33 0.23 -16.71 5.56
C GLU A 33 0.80 -15.67 4.60
N THR A 34 2.13 -15.58 4.54
CA THR A 34 2.83 -14.69 3.63
C THR A 34 2.77 -15.27 2.23
N THR A 35 2.59 -14.42 1.23
CA THR A 35 2.35 -14.80 -0.16
C THR A 35 3.68 -15.02 -0.88
N PRO A 36 4.16 -16.26 -1.10
CA PRO A 36 5.47 -16.46 -1.71
C PRO A 36 5.45 -16.00 -3.17
N ILE A 37 6.54 -15.38 -3.64
CA ILE A 37 6.70 -14.98 -5.04
C ILE A 37 7.21 -16.16 -5.90
N MET A 38 8.00 -17.05 -5.30
CA MET A 38 8.49 -18.27 -5.94
C MET A 38 7.54 -19.44 -5.69
N GLY A 39 7.36 -20.32 -6.69
CA GLY A 39 6.55 -21.54 -6.59
C GLY A 39 5.57 -21.72 -7.74
N GLU A 40 4.68 -22.72 -7.61
CA GLU A 40 3.60 -22.96 -8.57
C GLU A 40 2.47 -21.94 -8.37
N SER A 41 1.90 -21.44 -9.48
CA SER A 41 0.75 -20.52 -9.49
C SER A 41 -0.47 -21.18 -8.84
N GLN A 42 -1.20 -20.44 -8.01
CA GLN A 42 -2.43 -20.92 -7.37
C GLN A 42 -3.67 -20.72 -8.25
N ALA A 43 -3.64 -19.72 -9.15
CA ALA A 43 -4.67 -19.51 -10.17
C ALA A 43 -4.24 -20.04 -11.55
N SER A 44 -5.23 -20.47 -12.35
CA SER A 44 -5.02 -20.94 -13.73
C SER A 44 -4.92 -19.78 -14.75
N LYS A 45 -4.46 -20.05 -15.98
CA LYS A 45 -4.41 -19.04 -17.07
C LYS A 45 -5.81 -18.48 -17.34
N GLU A 46 -6.83 -19.34 -17.30
CA GLU A 46 -8.23 -19.01 -17.54
C GLU A 46 -8.80 -18.10 -16.45
N GLN A 47 -8.44 -18.33 -15.17
CA GLN A 47 -8.83 -17.43 -14.08
C GLN A 47 -8.20 -16.04 -14.22
N MET A 48 -6.94 -15.96 -14.66
CA MET A 48 -6.25 -14.68 -14.91
C MET A 48 -6.92 -13.89 -16.06
N VAL A 49 -7.29 -14.57 -17.16
CA VAL A 49 -8.02 -13.97 -18.29
C VAL A 49 -9.43 -13.54 -17.88
N GLN A 50 -10.18 -14.41 -17.19
CA GLN A 50 -11.54 -14.13 -16.73
C GLN A 50 -11.55 -12.93 -15.77
N TYR A 51 -10.64 -12.90 -14.78
CA TYR A 51 -10.54 -11.80 -13.83
C TYR A 51 -10.28 -10.46 -14.54
N TYR A 52 -9.32 -10.43 -15.47
CA TYR A 52 -9.03 -9.22 -16.24
C TYR A 52 -10.26 -8.76 -17.04
N THR A 53 -10.94 -9.71 -17.69
CA THR A 53 -12.12 -9.44 -18.53
C THR A 53 -13.33 -8.92 -17.72
N GLU A 54 -13.51 -9.41 -16.49
CA GLU A 54 -14.62 -9.01 -15.61
C GLU A 54 -14.38 -7.71 -14.82
N ASN A 55 -13.11 -7.36 -14.54
CA ASN A 55 -12.76 -6.31 -13.58
C ASN A 55 -11.97 -5.13 -14.16
N SER A 56 -11.55 -5.19 -15.43
CA SER A 56 -10.85 -4.08 -16.10
C SER A 56 -11.84 -3.04 -16.65
N ASP A 57 -11.89 -1.86 -16.03
CA ASP A 57 -12.51 -0.65 -16.60
C ASP A 57 -11.75 -0.14 -17.86
N VAL A 58 -10.60 -0.73 -18.19
CA VAL A 58 -9.74 -0.36 -19.32
C VAL A 58 -9.91 -1.37 -20.46
N THR A 59 -10.26 -0.88 -21.66
CA THR A 59 -10.26 -1.69 -22.89
C THR A 59 -8.86 -2.22 -23.18
N TYR A 60 -8.73 -3.52 -23.46
CA TYR A 60 -7.43 -4.14 -23.75
C TYR A 60 -6.72 -3.44 -24.93
N PRO A 61 -5.41 -3.13 -24.86
CA PRO A 61 -4.79 -2.18 -25.78
C PRO A 61 -4.75 -2.62 -27.24
N GLN A 62 -5.09 -1.70 -28.15
CA GLN A 62 -5.06 -1.94 -29.59
C GLN A 62 -3.62 -2.19 -30.08
N GLU A 63 -2.63 -1.52 -29.48
CA GLU A 63 -1.21 -1.65 -29.79
C GLU A 63 -0.64 -3.04 -29.51
N PHE A 64 -1.35 -3.88 -28.74
CA PHE A 64 -1.03 -5.29 -28.53
C PHE A 64 -1.81 -6.18 -29.50
N LEU A 65 -3.08 -5.86 -29.80
CA LEU A 65 -3.88 -6.53 -30.83
C LEU A 65 -3.26 -6.39 -32.24
N ASP A 66 -2.74 -5.20 -32.58
CA ASP A 66 -2.04 -4.93 -33.84
C ASP A 66 -0.75 -5.74 -33.99
N LYS A 67 -0.13 -6.13 -32.86
CA LYS A 67 1.02 -7.06 -32.79
C LYS A 67 0.58 -8.53 -32.73
N ASN A 68 -0.72 -8.80 -32.93
CA ASN A 68 -1.35 -10.12 -32.81
C ASN A 68 -1.10 -10.75 -31.42
N ILE A 69 -1.27 -9.98 -30.34
CA ILE A 69 -1.24 -10.43 -28.95
C ILE A 69 -2.53 -10.00 -28.26
N ASP A 70 -3.54 -10.86 -28.31
CA ASP A 70 -4.74 -10.80 -27.46
C ASP A 70 -4.43 -11.09 -25.98
N LEU A 71 -5.45 -10.92 -25.13
CA LEU A 71 -5.35 -11.11 -23.68
C LEU A 71 -4.97 -12.55 -23.27
N GLU A 72 -5.52 -13.58 -23.93
CA GLU A 72 -5.17 -14.98 -23.64
C GLU A 72 -3.68 -15.24 -23.91
N LYS A 73 -3.19 -14.73 -25.04
CA LYS A 73 -1.78 -14.83 -25.45
C LYS A 73 -0.85 -13.99 -24.57
N PHE A 74 -1.28 -12.83 -24.09
CA PHE A 74 -0.54 -12.01 -23.14
C PHE A 74 -0.37 -12.71 -21.78
N VAL A 75 -1.47 -13.23 -21.21
CA VAL A 75 -1.44 -14.07 -19.99
C VAL A 75 -0.60 -15.33 -20.24
N GLY A 76 -0.70 -15.92 -21.43
CA GLY A 76 0.13 -17.04 -21.88
C GLY A 76 1.63 -16.75 -21.76
N LEU A 77 2.10 -15.61 -22.30
CA LEU A 77 3.51 -15.18 -22.22
C LEU A 77 3.98 -14.92 -20.79
N ILE A 78 3.16 -14.31 -19.93
CA ILE A 78 3.50 -14.12 -18.50
C ILE A 78 3.74 -15.48 -17.84
N TYR A 79 2.83 -16.43 -18.04
CA TYR A 79 2.93 -17.76 -17.44
C TYR A 79 4.14 -18.55 -17.95
N ASP A 80 4.40 -18.51 -19.25
CA ASP A 80 5.46 -19.31 -19.89
C ASP A 80 6.87 -18.74 -19.66
N GLU A 81 6.99 -17.44 -19.34
CA GLU A 81 8.22 -16.86 -18.79
C GLU A 81 8.36 -17.16 -17.28
N ALA A 82 7.28 -17.03 -16.49
CA ALA A 82 7.30 -17.15 -15.03
C ALA A 82 7.63 -18.58 -14.57
N VAL A 83 6.99 -19.58 -15.17
CA VAL A 83 7.24 -21.01 -14.86
C VAL A 83 8.68 -21.43 -15.14
N VAL A 84 9.34 -20.86 -16.16
CA VAL A 84 10.74 -21.20 -16.44
C VAL A 84 11.67 -20.63 -15.38
N GLU A 85 11.40 -19.43 -14.84
CA GLU A 85 12.21 -18.86 -13.77
C GLU A 85 11.87 -19.41 -12.37
N GLY A 86 10.70 -20.06 -12.21
CA GLY A 86 10.17 -20.55 -10.94
C GLY A 86 9.34 -19.52 -10.16
N VAL A 87 8.96 -18.44 -10.83
CA VAL A 87 8.12 -17.36 -10.29
C VAL A 87 6.65 -17.71 -10.50
N ARG A 88 5.81 -17.34 -9.53
CA ARG A 88 4.36 -17.48 -9.63
C ARG A 88 3.77 -16.55 -10.69
N ALA A 89 3.09 -17.11 -11.68
CA ALA A 89 2.49 -16.34 -12.77
C ALA A 89 1.30 -15.49 -12.32
N ASP A 90 0.54 -15.97 -11.34
CA ASP A 90 -0.57 -15.24 -10.71
C ASP A 90 -0.08 -14.04 -9.90
N VAL A 91 1.06 -14.16 -9.21
CA VAL A 91 1.77 -13.04 -8.58
C VAL A 91 2.28 -12.05 -9.63
N ALA A 92 2.91 -12.55 -10.70
CA ALA A 92 3.47 -11.71 -11.76
C ALA A 92 2.38 -10.88 -12.46
N ILE A 93 1.25 -11.45 -12.86
CA ILE A 93 0.17 -10.68 -13.49
C ILE A 93 -0.48 -9.68 -12.51
N ALA A 94 -0.67 -10.05 -11.23
CA ALA A 94 -1.20 -9.11 -10.24
C ALA A 94 -0.29 -7.89 -10.07
N GLN A 95 1.02 -8.08 -10.05
CA GLN A 95 2.02 -7.01 -9.95
C GLN A 95 2.09 -6.18 -11.25
N ILE A 96 1.93 -6.80 -12.43
CA ILE A 96 1.81 -6.09 -13.72
C ILE A 96 0.56 -5.21 -13.76
N ILE A 97 -0.60 -5.69 -13.30
CA ILE A 97 -1.85 -4.91 -13.25
C ILE A 97 -1.69 -3.67 -12.36
N VAL A 98 -1.01 -3.79 -11.20
CA VAL A 98 -0.71 -2.66 -10.32
C VAL A 98 0.27 -1.68 -10.97
N ASN A 99 1.37 -2.16 -11.55
CA ASN A 99 2.44 -1.32 -12.12
C ASN A 99 2.00 -0.56 -13.37
N THR A 100 1.16 -1.17 -14.20
CA THR A 100 0.68 -0.58 -15.47
C THR A 100 -0.69 0.08 -15.36
N ASN A 101 -1.33 0.00 -14.19
CA ASN A 101 -2.73 0.40 -13.96
C ASN A 101 -3.67 -0.21 -15.01
N TRP A 102 -3.78 -1.55 -15.03
CA TRP A 102 -4.57 -2.31 -16.02
C TRP A 102 -4.15 -2.04 -17.48
N LEU A 103 -2.85 -2.14 -17.76
CA LEU A 103 -2.23 -1.90 -19.09
C LEU A 103 -2.51 -0.52 -19.70
N LYS A 104 -2.91 0.46 -18.87
CA LYS A 104 -3.22 1.84 -19.26
C LYS A 104 -1.99 2.75 -19.35
N PHE A 105 -0.94 2.43 -18.59
CA PHE A 105 0.34 3.15 -18.55
C PHE A 105 0.21 4.67 -18.26
N ASP A 106 -0.63 5.07 -17.30
CA ASP A 106 -0.83 6.49 -16.92
C ASP A 106 0.25 7.04 -15.96
N GLY A 107 1.49 6.56 -16.12
CA GLY A 107 2.66 6.91 -15.30
C GLY A 107 3.80 7.54 -16.11
N LYS A 108 5.05 7.26 -15.69
CA LYS A 108 6.27 7.71 -16.39
C LYS A 108 6.77 6.74 -17.47
N VAL A 109 6.11 5.59 -17.59
CA VAL A 109 6.35 4.55 -18.59
C VAL A 109 5.11 4.50 -19.47
N SER A 110 5.29 4.42 -20.80
CA SER A 110 4.22 4.28 -21.78
C SER A 110 4.09 2.84 -22.29
N ILE A 111 2.97 2.52 -22.93
CA ILE A 111 2.75 1.19 -23.54
C ILE A 111 3.84 0.81 -24.56
N ASN A 112 4.38 1.80 -25.27
CA ASN A 112 5.43 1.58 -26.27
C ASN A 112 6.79 1.19 -25.67
N ASN A 113 7.00 1.37 -24.36
CA ASN A 113 8.23 0.93 -23.70
C ASN A 113 8.26 -0.58 -23.42
N ASN A 114 7.12 -1.28 -23.58
CA ASN A 114 6.93 -2.70 -23.21
C ASN A 114 7.40 -3.04 -21.77
N ASN A 115 7.47 -2.07 -20.86
CA ASN A 115 8.10 -2.19 -19.54
C ASN A 115 7.04 -2.33 -18.44
N PHE A 116 6.78 -3.56 -18.04
CA PHE A 116 5.71 -3.91 -17.09
C PHE A 116 6.14 -3.87 -15.61
N GLY A 117 7.45 -3.75 -15.35
CA GLY A 117 8.03 -3.69 -13.99
C GLY A 117 8.35 -2.28 -13.49
N SER A 118 8.17 -1.24 -14.31
CA SER A 118 8.71 0.12 -14.06
C SER A 118 10.25 0.15 -13.92
N LEU A 119 10.93 -0.77 -14.61
CA LEU A 119 12.37 -1.01 -14.54
C LEU A 119 13.19 0.13 -15.16
N LYS A 120 14.43 0.31 -14.73
CA LYS A 120 15.33 1.38 -15.19
C LYS A 120 16.70 0.87 -15.64
N ASN A 121 17.27 1.56 -16.62
CA ASN A 121 18.65 1.35 -17.03
C ASN A 121 19.65 1.88 -15.99
N LEU A 122 20.94 1.59 -16.20
CA LEU A 122 22.03 1.94 -15.28
C LEU A 122 22.26 3.46 -15.10
N ASP A 123 21.70 4.30 -15.97
CA ASP A 123 21.69 5.77 -15.85
C ASP A 123 20.40 6.29 -15.15
N GLY A 124 19.51 5.41 -14.69
CA GLY A 124 18.31 5.71 -13.90
C GLY A 124 17.07 6.11 -14.71
N ILE A 125 17.10 5.95 -16.03
CA ILE A 125 16.00 6.23 -16.96
C ILE A 125 15.16 4.94 -17.13
N TYR A 126 13.84 5.06 -17.28
CA TYR A 126 12.98 3.89 -17.50
C TYR A 126 13.34 3.15 -18.78
N GLU A 127 13.51 1.83 -18.68
CA GLU A 127 14.01 1.01 -19.78
C GLU A 127 12.93 0.78 -20.86
N THR A 128 13.37 0.56 -22.11
CA THR A 128 12.53 0.24 -23.25
C THR A 128 12.92 -1.11 -23.84
N PHE A 129 12.03 -2.09 -23.74
CA PHE A 129 12.23 -3.43 -24.31
C PHE A 129 11.70 -3.47 -25.75
N ASN A 130 12.40 -4.17 -26.65
CA ASN A 130 12.03 -4.26 -28.06
C ASN A 130 10.77 -5.12 -28.26
N PHE A 131 10.58 -6.12 -27.39
CA PHE A 131 9.47 -7.06 -27.49
C PHE A 131 8.65 -7.14 -26.19
N ILE A 132 7.34 -7.38 -26.31
CA ILE A 132 6.44 -7.57 -25.16
C ILE A 132 6.90 -8.74 -24.27
N GLN A 133 7.34 -9.86 -24.86
CA GLN A 133 7.88 -11.00 -24.14
C GLN A 133 9.21 -10.70 -23.41
N GLU A 134 10.02 -9.79 -23.94
CA GLU A 134 11.31 -9.39 -23.35
C GLU A 134 11.09 -8.57 -22.07
N GLY A 135 10.18 -7.59 -22.11
CA GLY A 135 9.82 -6.82 -20.91
C GLY A 135 9.01 -7.60 -19.87
N ILE A 136 8.20 -8.59 -20.31
CA ILE A 136 7.59 -9.58 -19.40
C ILE A 136 8.69 -10.38 -18.68
N ARG A 137 9.68 -10.89 -19.42
CA ARG A 137 10.82 -11.62 -18.84
C ARG A 137 11.61 -10.76 -17.87
N ALA A 138 11.92 -9.50 -18.22
CA ALA A 138 12.64 -8.59 -17.35
C ALA A 138 11.92 -8.41 -16.00
N ASN A 139 10.61 -8.16 -16.01
CA ASN A 139 9.83 -8.04 -14.77
C ASN A 139 9.81 -9.32 -13.92
N ILE A 140 9.78 -10.49 -14.57
CA ILE A 140 9.84 -11.80 -13.90
C ILE A 140 11.23 -12.08 -13.30
N GLN A 141 12.30 -11.69 -13.99
CA GLN A 141 13.67 -11.76 -13.48
C GLN A 141 13.89 -10.82 -12.30
N HIS A 142 13.29 -9.62 -12.33
CA HIS A 142 13.27 -8.67 -11.22
C HIS A 142 12.57 -9.28 -9.98
N LEU A 143 11.37 -9.85 -10.15
CA LEU A 143 10.66 -10.56 -9.07
C LEU A 143 11.50 -11.71 -8.50
N LYS A 144 12.21 -12.47 -9.35
CA LYS A 144 13.12 -13.53 -8.91
C LYS A 144 14.34 -13.02 -8.14
N ALA A 145 14.96 -11.90 -8.55
CA ALA A 145 16.07 -11.29 -7.83
C ALA A 145 15.68 -10.87 -6.40
N HIS A 146 14.49 -10.30 -6.24
CA HIS A 146 13.94 -9.98 -4.91
C HIS A 146 13.66 -11.25 -4.10
N ALA A 147 13.10 -12.29 -4.71
CA ALA A 147 12.53 -13.43 -3.98
C ALA A 147 13.42 -14.67 -3.83
N SER A 148 14.52 -14.80 -4.58
CA SER A 148 15.36 -15.99 -4.60
C SER A 148 16.85 -15.69 -4.70
N THR A 149 17.67 -16.61 -4.18
CA THR A 149 19.13 -16.65 -4.41
C THR A 149 19.53 -17.57 -5.57
N GLU A 150 18.56 -18.29 -6.17
CA GLU A 150 18.83 -19.18 -7.31
C GLU A 150 19.10 -18.39 -8.59
N PRO A 151 20.03 -18.85 -9.45
CA PRO A 151 20.37 -18.16 -10.70
C PRO A 151 19.21 -18.14 -11.69
N LEU A 152 19.28 -17.23 -12.67
CA LEU A 152 18.34 -17.20 -13.79
C LEU A 152 18.44 -18.45 -14.65
N ASN A 153 17.28 -18.88 -15.18
CA ASN A 153 17.16 -20.03 -16.07
C ASN A 153 17.15 -19.60 -17.55
N LYS A 154 16.92 -18.30 -17.85
CA LYS A 154 17.12 -17.66 -19.15
C LYS A 154 18.22 -16.59 -19.08
N GLU A 155 18.59 -16.07 -20.24
CA GLU A 155 19.46 -14.89 -20.38
C GLU A 155 18.89 -13.69 -19.62
N CYS A 156 19.77 -12.94 -18.94
CA CYS A 156 19.39 -11.77 -18.16
C CYS A 156 19.03 -10.59 -19.07
N VAL A 157 17.81 -10.06 -18.93
CA VAL A 157 17.31 -8.89 -19.64
C VAL A 157 16.78 -7.79 -18.70
N ASP A 158 16.74 -8.04 -17.39
CA ASP A 158 16.49 -6.98 -16.39
C ASP A 158 17.78 -6.19 -16.09
N PRO A 159 17.86 -4.90 -16.46
CA PRO A 159 19.04 -4.06 -16.20
C PRO A 159 19.32 -3.81 -14.71
N GLU A 160 18.33 -4.02 -13.81
CA GLU A 160 18.49 -3.84 -12.36
C GLU A 160 18.83 -5.15 -11.62
N TYR A 161 18.85 -6.30 -12.31
CA TYR A 161 19.01 -7.64 -11.72
C TYR A 161 20.26 -7.78 -10.84
N ASP A 162 21.39 -7.24 -11.30
CA ASP A 162 22.66 -7.26 -10.56
C ASP A 162 22.89 -6.03 -9.67
N LEU A 163 21.92 -5.12 -9.60
CA LEU A 163 21.86 -4.05 -8.59
C LEU A 163 21.15 -4.53 -7.31
N ILE A 164 20.26 -5.52 -7.42
CA ILE A 164 19.56 -6.16 -6.31
C ILE A 164 20.55 -7.07 -5.57
N GLU A 165 21.25 -6.52 -4.58
CA GLU A 165 22.24 -7.26 -3.78
C GLU A 165 22.14 -6.96 -2.26
N PRO A 166 22.03 -8.00 -1.39
CA PRO A 166 21.89 -9.42 -1.74
C PRO A 166 20.53 -9.76 -2.38
N LYS A 167 20.55 -10.69 -3.34
CA LYS A 167 19.33 -11.32 -3.90
C LYS A 167 18.60 -12.15 -2.84
N GLY A 168 17.29 -12.35 -3.01
CA GLY A 168 16.46 -13.14 -2.08
C GLY A 168 16.09 -12.43 -0.76
N LEU A 169 16.09 -11.10 -0.71
CA LEU A 169 15.72 -10.31 0.48
C LEU A 169 14.20 -10.28 0.76
N SER A 170 13.38 -10.40 -0.28
CA SER A 170 11.92 -10.24 -0.25
C SER A 170 11.24 -11.48 -0.85
N PRO A 171 11.25 -12.64 -0.14
CA PRO A 171 10.70 -13.90 -0.65
C PRO A 171 9.17 -13.89 -0.83
N ASN A 172 8.45 -12.98 -0.16
CA ASN A 172 7.00 -12.85 -0.26
C ASN A 172 6.59 -11.50 -0.86
N VAL A 173 5.37 -11.43 -1.41
CA VAL A 173 4.79 -10.20 -1.99
C VAL A 173 4.71 -9.07 -0.94
N GLU A 174 4.43 -9.43 0.31
CA GLU A 174 4.37 -8.50 1.45
C GLU A 174 5.73 -7.84 1.73
N ASP A 175 6.84 -8.48 1.35
CA ASP A 175 8.21 -7.99 1.56
C ASP A 175 8.68 -7.01 0.45
N LEU A 176 7.88 -6.78 -0.59
CA LEU A 176 8.17 -5.84 -1.70
C LEU A 176 7.87 -4.38 -1.29
N GLU A 177 8.59 -3.83 -0.29
CA GLU A 177 8.41 -2.45 0.17
C GLU A 177 9.06 -1.40 -0.78
N ASN A 178 8.20 -0.67 -1.51
CA ASN A 178 8.42 0.76 -1.73
C ASN A 178 8.01 1.54 -0.47
N GLU A 179 8.22 2.87 -0.42
CA GLU A 179 8.07 3.66 0.82
C GLU A 179 6.65 3.68 1.46
N ASP A 180 5.61 3.24 0.75
CA ASP A 180 4.24 3.08 1.24
C ASP A 180 3.80 1.61 1.30
N SER A 181 3.22 1.20 2.43
CA SER A 181 2.63 -0.14 2.63
C SER A 181 1.31 -0.37 1.87
N GLU A 182 1.01 0.44 0.87
CA GLU A 182 -0.18 0.31 0.02
C GLU A 182 0.10 -0.55 -1.24
N TYR A 183 1.36 -0.62 -1.68
CA TYR A 183 1.75 -1.30 -2.92
C TYR A 183 1.62 -2.83 -2.85
N SER A 184 2.30 -3.49 -1.90
CA SER A 184 2.20 -4.94 -1.73
C SER A 184 0.78 -5.40 -1.40
N ASN A 185 0.04 -4.63 -0.59
CA ASN A 185 -1.37 -4.88 -0.31
C ASN A 185 -2.26 -4.82 -1.57
N LYS A 186 -1.98 -3.95 -2.55
CA LYS A 186 -2.71 -3.95 -3.84
C LYS A 186 -2.47 -5.24 -4.63
N ILE A 187 -1.23 -5.72 -4.69
CA ILE A 187 -0.87 -6.97 -5.37
C ILE A 187 -1.56 -8.15 -4.69
N VAL A 188 -1.50 -8.27 -3.35
CA VAL A 188 -2.14 -9.35 -2.59
C VAL A 188 -3.67 -9.32 -2.76
N ASN A 189 -4.31 -8.15 -2.75
CA ASN A 189 -5.76 -8.03 -2.97
C ASN A 189 -6.16 -8.49 -4.38
N ILE A 190 -5.44 -8.06 -5.42
CA ILE A 190 -5.71 -8.47 -6.81
C ILE A 190 -5.46 -9.97 -6.98
N LEU A 191 -4.37 -10.51 -6.42
CA LEU A 191 -4.05 -11.93 -6.43
C LEU A 191 -5.16 -12.78 -5.77
N GLN A 192 -5.67 -12.37 -4.60
CA GLN A 192 -6.76 -13.07 -3.93
C GLN A 192 -8.06 -13.05 -4.76
N GLN A 193 -8.32 -11.98 -5.50
CA GLN A 193 -9.47 -11.91 -6.41
C GLN A 193 -9.28 -12.80 -7.66
N ILE A 194 -8.09 -12.82 -8.25
CA ILE A 194 -7.74 -13.75 -9.35
C ILE A 194 -7.95 -15.21 -8.90
N ILE A 195 -7.41 -15.60 -7.75
CA ILE A 195 -7.57 -16.96 -7.19
C ILE A 195 -9.04 -17.29 -6.90
N GLY A 196 -9.82 -16.31 -6.42
CA GLY A 196 -11.26 -16.47 -6.15
C GLY A 196 -12.16 -16.47 -7.39
N THR A 197 -11.64 -16.05 -8.55
CA THR A 197 -12.44 -15.89 -9.79
C THR A 197 -12.96 -17.24 -10.27
N GLN A 198 -14.27 -17.32 -10.51
CA GLN A 198 -14.95 -18.52 -11.00
C GLN A 198 -14.86 -18.57 -12.53
N ILE A 199 -14.33 -19.65 -13.09
CA ILE A 199 -14.27 -19.84 -14.55
C ILE A 199 -15.69 -20.10 -15.06
N THR A 200 -16.28 -19.12 -15.75
CA THR A 200 -17.61 -19.25 -16.35
C THR A 200 -17.51 -20.01 -17.67
N LEU A 201 -17.61 -21.35 -17.62
CA LEU A 201 -17.65 -22.19 -18.82
C LEU A 201 -18.92 -21.90 -19.64
N SER A 202 -18.76 -21.23 -20.78
CA SER A 202 -19.84 -20.99 -21.73
C SER A 202 -20.17 -22.27 -22.51
N THR A 203 -21.11 -23.06 -22.00
CA THR A 203 -21.69 -24.20 -22.72
C THR A 203 -23.18 -23.99 -22.95
N ASP A 204 -23.60 -23.93 -24.20
CA ASP A 204 -25.01 -24.11 -24.56
C ASP A 204 -25.48 -25.49 -24.11
N ASN A 205 -26.55 -25.57 -23.31
CA ASN A 205 -27.74 -26.39 -23.63
C ASN A 205 -28.83 -26.28 -22.53
N GLU A 206 -30.07 -26.45 -22.97
CA GLU A 206 -31.26 -26.58 -22.14
C GLU A 206 -31.30 -27.94 -21.42
N LEU A 207 -31.81 -28.02 -20.18
CA LEU A 207 -33.08 -28.71 -19.86
C LEU A 207 -33.41 -28.77 -18.35
N TYR A 208 -34.62 -29.25 -18.06
CA TYR A 208 -35.31 -29.25 -16.77
C TYR A 208 -35.43 -30.67 -16.16
N GLU A 209 -35.82 -30.71 -14.86
CA GLU A 209 -36.39 -31.87 -14.12
C GLU A 209 -35.48 -33.09 -13.83
N ASP A 210 -35.69 -33.90 -12.78
CA ASP A 210 -36.27 -33.70 -11.43
C ASP A 210 -36.00 -34.97 -10.58
N SER A 211 -36.33 -34.93 -9.27
CA SER A 211 -36.84 -36.08 -8.50
C SER A 211 -35.81 -37.09 -7.94
N ASN A 212 -36.05 -37.81 -6.82
CA ASN A 212 -37.11 -37.66 -5.81
C ASN A 212 -36.76 -38.33 -4.46
N SER A 213 -37.35 -37.79 -3.38
CA SER A 213 -37.83 -38.50 -2.17
C SER A 213 -36.80 -39.29 -1.30
N THR A 214 -37.14 -39.84 -0.12
CA THR A 214 -38.44 -40.03 0.57
C THR A 214 -38.27 -40.10 2.10
N ASN A 215 -39.24 -39.55 2.85
CA ASN A 215 -39.79 -40.04 4.13
C ASN A 215 -38.86 -40.18 5.37
N GLU A 216 -39.35 -40.29 6.63
CA GLU A 216 -40.73 -40.47 7.14
C GLU A 216 -40.90 -39.85 8.55
N GLU A 217 -42.06 -39.20 8.81
CA GLU A 217 -42.86 -39.20 10.08
C GLU A 217 -42.21 -38.92 11.48
N LYS A 218 -42.91 -38.48 12.54
CA LYS A 218 -44.36 -38.27 12.80
C LYS A 218 -44.60 -37.22 13.91
N ASN A 219 -45.79 -36.63 13.88
CA ASN A 219 -46.72 -36.21 14.96
C ASN A 219 -46.34 -36.42 16.45
N SER A 220 -46.88 -35.69 17.45
CA SER A 220 -47.70 -34.44 17.57
C SER A 220 -48.01 -34.25 19.10
N THR A 221 -48.76 -33.28 19.67
CA THR A 221 -49.41 -32.00 19.29
C THR A 221 -49.70 -31.21 20.60
N GLU A 222 -50.18 -29.95 20.52
CA GLU A 222 -51.14 -29.29 21.46
C GLU A 222 -50.75 -29.08 22.97
N GLU A 223 -51.31 -28.13 23.74
CA GLU A 223 -51.78 -26.75 23.49
C GLU A 223 -51.95 -25.99 24.84
N GLU A 224 -51.99 -24.65 24.75
CA GLU A 224 -52.82 -23.63 25.44
C GLU A 224 -53.73 -23.97 26.68
N ASP A 225 -54.11 -23.06 27.61
CA ASP A 225 -53.73 -21.67 27.94
C ASP A 225 -54.41 -21.21 29.28
N SER A 226 -54.03 -20.03 29.84
CA SER A 226 -54.92 -19.10 30.59
C SER A 226 -55.28 -19.45 32.08
N ILE A 227 -55.83 -18.59 33.00
CA ILE A 227 -56.05 -17.12 33.09
C ILE A 227 -56.45 -16.64 34.54
N LEU A 228 -56.16 -15.37 34.95
CA LEU A 228 -56.78 -14.50 36.02
C LEU A 228 -56.90 -15.00 37.51
N GLU A 229 -57.25 -14.21 38.57
CA GLU A 229 -56.92 -12.82 39.04
C GLU A 229 -57.44 -12.57 40.50
N ASN A 230 -57.06 -11.44 41.15
CA ASN A 230 -57.81 -10.60 42.15
C ASN A 230 -57.91 -10.83 43.71
N THR A 231 -57.27 -9.88 44.45
CA THR A 231 -57.76 -8.95 45.53
C THR A 231 -58.26 -9.30 46.97
N GLU A 232 -57.74 -8.52 47.95
CA GLU A 232 -58.40 -7.86 49.13
C GLU A 232 -59.00 -8.67 50.34
N GLN A 233 -59.31 -8.12 51.55
CA GLN A 233 -58.70 -7.09 52.46
C GLN A 233 -59.39 -7.08 53.88
N LYS A 234 -58.65 -6.78 54.98
CA LYS A 234 -59.08 -6.16 56.31
C LYS A 234 -59.90 -6.92 57.42
N SER A 235 -59.48 -6.66 58.70
CA SER A 235 -60.31 -6.31 59.91
C SER A 235 -61.13 -7.38 60.69
N SER A 236 -61.49 -7.31 62.01
CA SER A 236 -60.97 -6.75 63.31
C SER A 236 -61.89 -7.19 64.51
N ILE A 237 -61.49 -6.96 65.80
CA ILE A 237 -62.34 -6.82 67.05
C ILE A 237 -62.99 -8.12 67.66
N ALA A 238 -63.46 -8.26 68.93
CA ALA A 238 -63.00 -7.97 70.33
C ALA A 238 -64.03 -8.50 71.41
N THR A 239 -63.88 -8.16 72.71
CA THR A 239 -64.84 -8.35 73.89
C THR A 239 -64.87 -9.79 74.50
N ILE A 240 -64.84 -10.12 75.82
CA ILE A 240 -65.24 -9.54 77.15
C ILE A 240 -66.78 -9.73 77.41
N THR A 241 -67.39 -10.13 78.57
CA THR A 241 -67.32 -9.67 80.01
C THR A 241 -68.12 -10.58 81.00
N THR A 242 -67.71 -10.74 82.29
CA THR A 242 -68.49 -10.84 83.59
C THR A 242 -69.67 -11.86 83.81
N THR A 243 -70.32 -12.15 84.97
CA THR A 243 -70.23 -11.98 86.49
C THR A 243 -71.13 -13.11 87.15
N GLU A 244 -71.84 -13.18 88.33
CA GLU A 244 -72.13 -12.54 89.67
C GLU A 244 -73.00 -13.57 90.52
N VAL A 245 -73.37 -13.49 91.83
CA VAL A 245 -72.65 -13.23 93.12
C VAL A 245 -73.52 -13.58 94.39
N GLN A 246 -72.88 -13.99 95.52
CA GLN A 246 -73.30 -13.93 96.97
C GLN A 246 -74.57 -14.62 97.60
N SER A 247 -74.54 -14.66 98.95
CA SER A 247 -75.64 -14.63 99.98
C SER A 247 -76.25 -15.94 100.53
N SER A 248 -77.00 -15.91 101.66
CA SER A 248 -76.58 -15.81 103.09
C SER A 248 -77.79 -15.95 104.05
N GLU A 249 -77.57 -16.03 105.38
CA GLU A 249 -78.57 -16.06 106.50
C GLU A 249 -79.33 -17.40 106.71
N THR A 250 -79.71 -17.96 107.89
CA THR A 250 -79.95 -17.58 109.33
C THR A 250 -81.44 -17.28 109.69
N THR A 251 -82.06 -17.76 110.79
CA THR A 251 -81.58 -18.50 112.00
C THR A 251 -82.71 -19.24 112.79
N ASP A 252 -82.36 -20.38 113.43
CA ASP A 252 -82.68 -20.79 114.84
C ASP A 252 -84.14 -21.04 115.36
N LYS A 253 -84.46 -22.30 115.78
CA LYS A 253 -84.74 -22.72 117.19
C LYS A 253 -85.37 -24.11 117.41
N THR A 254 -84.52 -25.13 117.59
CA THR A 254 -84.66 -26.27 118.53
C THR A 254 -83.29 -26.94 118.67
N ILE A 255 -82.93 -27.49 119.85
CA ILE A 255 -81.64 -28.18 120.01
C ILE A 255 -81.70 -29.56 119.36
N GLU A 256 -81.27 -29.63 118.11
CA GLU A 256 -81.12 -30.83 117.29
C GLU A 256 -79.72 -30.82 116.69
N VAL A 257 -78.92 -31.87 116.91
CA VAL A 257 -77.52 -31.90 116.46
C VAL A 257 -77.43 -32.57 115.08
N THR A 258 -77.27 -31.78 114.02
CA THR A 258 -77.30 -32.27 112.63
C THR A 258 -75.95 -32.17 111.95
N VAL A 259 -75.61 -33.14 111.08
CA VAL A 259 -74.51 -32.99 110.11
C VAL A 259 -75.10 -32.46 108.81
N ASP A 260 -74.84 -31.20 108.51
CA ASP A 260 -75.46 -30.47 107.42
C ASP A 260 -74.73 -30.70 106.09
N VAL A 261 -73.40 -30.82 106.12
CA VAL A 261 -72.55 -31.02 104.94
C VAL A 261 -71.38 -31.96 105.24
N LEU A 262 -71.02 -32.81 104.26
CA LEU A 262 -69.74 -33.53 104.22
C LEU A 262 -69.14 -33.49 102.79
N ASN A 263 -68.11 -32.67 102.61
CA ASN A 263 -67.35 -32.50 101.37
C ASN A 263 -65.95 -33.11 101.49
N ILE A 264 -65.46 -33.66 100.38
CA ILE A 264 -64.13 -34.25 100.27
C ILE A 264 -63.53 -33.70 98.98
N ASP A 265 -62.60 -32.77 99.13
CA ASP A 265 -61.97 -32.04 98.02
C ASP A 265 -60.56 -32.60 97.78
N GLY A 266 -60.32 -33.14 96.59
CA GLY A 266 -59.06 -33.77 96.23
C GLY A 266 -59.13 -34.43 94.85
N THR A 267 -57.99 -34.86 94.30
CA THR A 267 -57.93 -35.35 92.91
C THR A 267 -58.59 -36.71 92.70
N GLY A 268 -58.83 -37.49 93.77
CA GLY A 268 -59.33 -38.85 93.66
C GLY A 268 -58.25 -39.88 93.29
N TYR A 269 -56.97 -39.55 93.40
CA TYR A 269 -55.85 -40.43 93.07
C TYR A 269 -54.98 -40.76 94.30
N THR A 270 -54.39 -41.95 94.26
CA THR A 270 -53.52 -42.49 95.31
C THR A 270 -52.27 -41.62 95.51
N GLY A 271 -51.99 -41.26 96.76
CA GLY A 271 -50.84 -40.42 97.13
C GLY A 271 -51.09 -38.92 97.14
N ASN A 272 -52.19 -38.43 96.55
CA ASN A 272 -52.56 -37.02 96.59
C ASN A 272 -53.41 -36.73 97.84
N THR A 273 -53.23 -35.56 98.46
CA THR A 273 -53.89 -35.24 99.74
C THR A 273 -55.32 -34.75 99.53
N HIS A 274 -56.29 -35.41 100.16
CA HIS A 274 -57.69 -35.00 100.18
C HIS A 274 -58.00 -34.18 101.43
N THR A 275 -58.73 -33.07 101.27
CA THR A 275 -59.21 -32.25 102.39
C THR A 275 -60.68 -32.56 102.64
N ILE A 276 -60.98 -33.03 103.85
CA ILE A 276 -62.31 -33.38 104.31
C ILE A 276 -62.87 -32.16 105.06
N ARG A 277 -64.08 -31.73 104.73
CA ARG A 277 -64.74 -30.56 105.34
C ARG A 277 -66.17 -30.92 105.71
N SER A 278 -66.61 -30.49 106.88
CA SER A 278 -68.00 -30.71 107.32
C SER A 278 -68.50 -29.52 108.12
N SER A 279 -69.79 -29.24 108.01
CA SER A 279 -70.52 -28.35 108.91
C SER A 279 -71.68 -29.13 109.54
N GLY A 280 -71.96 -28.80 110.79
CA GLY A 280 -73.07 -29.29 111.57
C GLY A 280 -73.49 -28.25 112.60
N THR A 281 -74.72 -28.34 113.08
CA THR A 281 -75.38 -27.31 113.90
C THR A 281 -75.69 -27.84 115.30
N SER A 282 -75.47 -27.02 116.35
CA SER A 282 -75.94 -27.25 117.73
C SER A 282 -75.88 -25.94 118.55
N GLU A 283 -76.73 -25.84 119.58
CA GLU A 283 -76.94 -24.61 120.36
C GLU A 283 -75.72 -24.17 121.19
N ASN A 284 -74.84 -25.10 121.62
CA ASN A 284 -73.62 -24.76 122.38
C ASN A 284 -72.34 -24.75 121.53
N GLY A 285 -72.44 -24.93 120.21
CA GLY A 285 -71.28 -25.15 119.33
C GLY A 285 -70.99 -26.64 119.10
N VAL A 286 -70.27 -26.94 118.01
CA VAL A 286 -70.09 -28.32 117.50
C VAL A 286 -68.61 -28.65 117.36
N LEU A 287 -68.21 -29.80 117.91
CA LEU A 287 -66.89 -30.40 117.74
C LEU A 287 -66.95 -31.52 116.69
N TYR A 288 -65.90 -31.63 115.86
CA TYR A 288 -65.86 -32.54 114.71
C TYR A 288 -64.72 -33.56 114.84
N GLN A 289 -65.04 -34.85 114.76
CA GLN A 289 -64.09 -35.97 114.71
C GLN A 289 -64.17 -36.65 113.34
N PHE A 290 -63.06 -36.72 112.60
CA PHE A 290 -63.03 -37.22 111.23
C PHE A 290 -62.46 -38.63 111.13
N TRP A 291 -63.11 -39.44 110.31
CA TRP A 291 -62.81 -40.86 110.10
C TRP A 291 -62.70 -41.21 108.62
N VAL A 292 -61.89 -42.21 108.29
CA VAL A 292 -61.96 -42.91 106.99
C VAL A 292 -62.03 -44.41 107.22
N LYS A 293 -62.94 -45.08 106.51
CA LYS A 293 -62.94 -46.53 106.34
C LYS A 293 -62.26 -46.87 105.02
N ASP A 294 -61.24 -47.71 105.07
CA ASP A 294 -60.80 -48.46 103.91
C ASP A 294 -61.79 -49.61 103.70
N LEU A 295 -62.55 -49.64 102.59
CA LEU A 295 -63.55 -50.68 102.36
C LEU A 295 -62.92 -52.02 101.92
N SER A 296 -61.68 -52.02 101.43
CA SER A 296 -60.97 -53.26 101.04
C SER A 296 -60.50 -54.06 102.26
N THR A 297 -60.13 -53.37 103.34
CA THR A 297 -59.76 -53.98 104.63
C THR A 297 -60.89 -53.88 105.68
N ASN A 298 -62.00 -53.22 105.32
CA ASN A 298 -63.14 -52.91 106.17
C ASN A 298 -62.78 -52.18 107.49
N LYS A 299 -61.62 -51.51 107.54
CA LYS A 299 -61.03 -50.93 108.76
C LYS A 299 -61.29 -49.42 108.83
N TRP A 300 -61.86 -48.97 109.96
CA TRP A 300 -61.94 -47.56 110.32
C TRP A 300 -60.60 -47.03 110.86
N THR A 301 -60.25 -45.80 110.48
CA THR A 301 -59.10 -45.03 110.96
C THR A 301 -59.58 -43.64 111.35
N MET A 302 -59.32 -43.20 112.58
CA MET A 302 -59.54 -41.81 112.98
C MET A 302 -58.42 -40.95 112.40
N ILE A 303 -58.79 -39.92 111.66
CA ILE A 303 -57.85 -38.98 111.03
C ILE A 303 -57.61 -37.79 111.95
N GLN A 304 -58.65 -37.34 112.64
CA GLN A 304 -58.61 -36.17 113.51
C GLN A 304 -59.64 -36.35 114.62
N ASP A 305 -59.23 -36.13 115.87
CA ASP A 305 -60.14 -36.16 117.03
C ASP A 305 -60.98 -34.86 117.14
N TYR A 306 -61.99 -34.88 118.01
CA TYR A 306 -62.97 -33.81 118.22
C TYR A 306 -62.34 -32.41 118.32
N SER A 307 -62.44 -31.67 117.21
CA SER A 307 -61.80 -30.37 117.04
C SER A 307 -62.47 -29.58 115.90
N LYS A 308 -61.68 -29.08 114.94
CA LYS A 308 -62.12 -28.17 113.88
C LYS A 308 -62.88 -28.91 112.77
N SER A 309 -63.76 -28.19 112.09
CA SER A 309 -64.64 -28.58 110.95
C SER A 309 -63.94 -29.09 109.67
N SER A 310 -62.65 -29.41 109.70
CA SER A 310 -61.94 -29.99 108.56
C SER A 310 -60.73 -30.83 108.98
N ALA A 311 -60.44 -31.88 108.23
CA ALA A 311 -59.25 -32.73 108.35
C ALA A 311 -58.58 -32.96 106.99
N ARG A 312 -57.40 -33.58 106.96
CA ARG A 312 -56.70 -34.00 105.72
C ARG A 312 -56.34 -35.48 105.77
N TRP A 313 -56.52 -36.18 104.65
CA TRP A 313 -56.18 -37.59 104.50
C TRP A 313 -55.61 -37.87 103.12
N THR A 314 -54.54 -38.65 103.07
CA THR A 314 -53.87 -39.06 101.83
C THR A 314 -54.07 -40.55 101.65
N PRO A 315 -54.97 -41.01 100.74
CA PRO A 315 -55.16 -42.43 100.50
C PRO A 315 -53.89 -43.04 99.89
N THR A 316 -53.26 -43.96 100.61
CA THR A 316 -52.01 -44.62 100.22
C THR A 316 -52.20 -45.85 99.32
N LYS A 317 -53.47 -46.20 99.00
CA LYS A 317 -53.84 -47.24 98.05
C LYS A 317 -55.05 -46.81 97.20
N PRO A 318 -55.19 -47.34 95.98
CA PRO A 318 -56.43 -47.23 95.20
C PRO A 318 -57.50 -48.16 95.79
N GLY A 319 -58.77 -47.80 95.63
CA GLY A 319 -59.90 -48.55 96.18
C GLY A 319 -61.05 -47.65 96.62
N LYS A 320 -62.11 -48.23 97.18
CA LYS A 320 -63.25 -47.49 97.75
C LYS A 320 -63.00 -47.17 99.22
N TYR A 321 -63.34 -45.94 99.62
CA TYR A 321 -63.20 -45.46 100.99
C TYR A 321 -64.46 -44.73 101.45
N LEU A 322 -64.95 -45.02 102.66
CA LEU A 322 -65.96 -44.17 103.32
C LEU A 322 -65.24 -43.07 104.07
N TYR A 323 -65.37 -41.83 103.60
CA TYR A 323 -64.99 -40.65 104.35
C TYR A 323 -66.11 -40.30 105.31
N GLY A 324 -65.78 -39.91 106.54
CA GLY A 324 -66.74 -39.82 107.63
C GLY A 324 -66.46 -38.68 108.59
N VAL A 325 -67.53 -38.21 109.22
CA VAL A 325 -67.49 -37.24 110.31
C VAL A 325 -68.46 -37.69 111.40
N HIS A 326 -68.00 -37.65 112.64
CA HIS A 326 -68.82 -37.69 113.84
C HIS A 326 -68.82 -36.28 114.42
N ILE A 327 -69.97 -35.83 114.91
CA ILE A 327 -70.11 -34.53 115.57
C ILE A 327 -70.76 -34.68 116.93
N LYS A 328 -70.48 -33.73 117.81
CA LYS A 328 -71.19 -33.56 119.07
C LYS A 328 -71.25 -32.10 119.49
N ASP A 329 -72.26 -31.78 120.29
CA ASP A 329 -72.36 -30.53 121.03
C ASP A 329 -71.19 -30.40 122.02
N GLU A 330 -70.63 -29.20 122.16
CA GLU A 330 -69.45 -28.95 123.00
C GLU A 330 -69.68 -29.28 124.50
N LYS A 331 -70.94 -29.32 124.96
CA LYS A 331 -71.34 -29.68 126.33
C LYS A 331 -71.99 -31.06 126.43
N SER A 332 -72.15 -31.80 125.33
CA SER A 332 -72.70 -33.17 125.37
C SER A 332 -71.74 -34.14 126.07
N GLY A 333 -72.29 -34.89 127.02
CA GLY A 333 -71.63 -36.00 127.70
C GLY A 333 -71.56 -37.28 126.85
N GLU A 334 -72.26 -37.33 125.71
CA GLU A 334 -72.26 -38.46 124.82
C GLU A 334 -70.98 -38.57 123.99
N LYS A 335 -70.78 -39.76 123.38
CA LYS A 335 -69.60 -40.07 122.56
C LYS A 335 -69.67 -39.45 121.16
N LEU A 336 -70.87 -39.31 120.61
CA LEU A 336 -71.23 -38.55 119.42
C LEU A 336 -72.73 -38.29 119.49
N ASP A 337 -73.19 -37.14 119.00
CA ASP A 337 -74.63 -36.85 118.91
C ASP A 337 -75.16 -37.14 117.49
N ALA A 338 -74.34 -36.93 116.44
CA ALA A 338 -74.67 -37.30 115.06
C ALA A 338 -73.44 -37.68 114.22
N HIS A 339 -73.67 -38.29 113.05
CA HIS A 339 -72.59 -38.66 112.11
C HIS A 339 -73.07 -38.76 110.65
N LEU A 340 -72.13 -38.64 109.70
CA LEU A 340 -72.37 -38.83 108.26
C LEU A 340 -71.18 -39.52 107.59
N TYR A 341 -71.45 -40.32 106.57
CA TYR A 341 -70.46 -41.04 105.77
C TYR A 341 -70.71 -40.87 104.26
N LYS A 342 -69.64 -40.79 103.46
CA LYS A 342 -69.69 -40.62 102.00
C LYS A 342 -68.62 -41.49 101.32
N GLU A 343 -69.02 -42.32 100.36
CA GLU A 343 -68.09 -43.16 99.61
C GLU A 343 -67.38 -42.36 98.51
N ILE A 344 -66.05 -42.48 98.44
CA ILE A 344 -65.22 -41.95 97.36
C ILE A 344 -64.34 -43.08 96.82
N THR A 345 -64.22 -43.21 95.50
CA THR A 345 -63.33 -44.18 94.84
C THR A 345 -62.00 -43.52 94.50
N ILE A 346 -60.88 -44.16 94.86
CA ILE A 346 -59.53 -43.67 94.63
C ILE A 346 -58.87 -44.47 93.51
N LYS A 347 -58.37 -43.78 92.48
CA LYS A 347 -57.62 -44.32 91.35
C LYS A 347 -56.11 -44.42 91.62
N LYS A 348 -55.38 -45.05 90.71
CA LYS A 348 -53.91 -45.03 90.58
C LYS A 348 -53.52 -44.11 89.41
N ILE A 349 -52.41 -43.39 89.50
CA ILE A 349 -51.79 -42.69 88.35
C ILE A 349 -50.79 -43.64 87.70
N GLU A 350 -50.80 -43.74 86.37
CA GLU A 350 -49.82 -44.51 85.59
C GLU A 350 -49.18 -43.60 84.55
N VAL A 351 -47.86 -43.69 84.41
CA VAL A 351 -47.03 -42.84 83.54
C VAL A 351 -46.01 -43.73 82.83
N THR A 352 -45.73 -43.48 81.56
CA THR A 352 -44.69 -44.19 80.77
C THR A 352 -43.68 -43.23 80.16
N VAL A 353 -42.50 -43.76 79.80
CA VAL A 353 -41.60 -43.14 78.81
C VAL A 353 -41.53 -44.12 77.64
N ASP A 354 -41.93 -43.69 76.45
CA ASP A 354 -42.06 -44.56 75.28
C ASP A 354 -40.83 -44.45 74.35
N VAL A 355 -40.27 -43.24 74.23
CA VAL A 355 -39.14 -42.93 73.34
C VAL A 355 -38.14 -41.97 74.01
N LEU A 356 -36.84 -42.19 73.77
CA LEU A 356 -35.78 -41.20 74.00
C LEU A 356 -34.77 -41.24 72.83
N ASN A 357 -34.88 -40.25 71.93
CA ASN A 357 -33.99 -40.06 70.79
C ASN A 357 -33.01 -38.90 71.04
N ILE A 358 -31.80 -39.03 70.50
CA ILE A 358 -30.75 -38.02 70.53
C ILE A 358 -30.20 -37.92 69.12
N ASP A 359 -30.49 -36.81 68.46
CA ASP A 359 -30.15 -36.56 67.07
C ASP A 359 -29.05 -35.49 67.01
N GLY A 360 -27.85 -35.87 66.60
CA GLY A 360 -26.66 -35.02 66.58
C GLY A 360 -25.50 -35.72 65.89
N THR A 361 -24.41 -35.01 65.57
CA THR A 361 -23.32 -35.59 64.77
C THR A 361 -22.41 -36.52 65.58
N GLY A 362 -22.45 -36.45 66.91
CA GLY A 362 -21.59 -37.24 67.80
C GLY A 362 -20.21 -36.62 68.04
N TYR A 363 -20.00 -35.37 67.63
CA TYR A 363 -18.72 -34.67 67.77
C TYR A 363 -18.80 -33.50 68.76
N THR A 364 -17.66 -33.20 69.40
CA THR A 364 -17.49 -32.04 70.29
C THR A 364 -17.84 -30.74 69.54
N GLY A 365 -18.51 -29.80 70.21
CA GLY A 365 -18.95 -28.52 69.63
C GLY A 365 -20.22 -28.59 68.76
N SER A 366 -20.68 -29.78 68.36
CA SER A 366 -21.89 -29.94 67.55
C SER A 366 -23.19 -29.84 68.37
N SER A 367 -24.28 -29.32 67.79
CA SER A 367 -25.58 -29.27 68.47
C SER A 367 -26.33 -30.60 68.38
N HIS A 368 -26.61 -31.20 69.53
CA HIS A 368 -27.46 -32.38 69.69
C HIS A 368 -28.89 -31.96 70.08
N ILE A 369 -29.90 -32.62 69.51
CA ILE A 369 -31.32 -32.45 69.84
C ILE A 369 -31.80 -33.68 70.62
N ILE A 370 -32.36 -33.47 71.80
CA ILE A 370 -32.93 -34.51 72.65
C ILE A 370 -34.45 -34.49 72.44
N ARG A 371 -35.07 -35.65 72.18
CA ARG A 371 -36.51 -35.78 71.92
C ARG A 371 -37.08 -36.97 72.70
N SER A 372 -38.26 -36.81 73.29
CA SER A 372 -38.90 -37.89 74.06
C SER A 372 -40.43 -37.83 74.00
N SER A 373 -41.08 -38.98 74.14
CA SER A 373 -42.53 -39.12 74.37
C SER A 373 -42.81 -40.04 75.56
N GLY A 374 -43.92 -39.79 76.23
CA GLY A 374 -44.47 -40.60 77.32
C GLY A 374 -45.99 -40.43 77.40
N THR A 375 -46.69 -41.35 78.07
CA THR A 375 -48.15 -41.30 78.26
C THR A 375 -48.56 -41.13 79.73
N SER A 376 -49.71 -40.48 79.97
CA SER A 376 -50.46 -40.47 81.26
C SER A 376 -51.89 -39.96 81.03
N GLU A 377 -52.83 -40.27 81.94
CA GLU A 377 -54.24 -39.84 81.86
C GLU A 377 -54.44 -38.31 81.82
N ASN A 378 -53.56 -37.51 82.46
CA ASN A 378 -53.77 -36.07 82.65
C ASN A 378 -52.89 -35.15 81.79
N GLY A 379 -52.04 -35.70 80.91
CA GLY A 379 -50.96 -34.95 80.27
C GLY A 379 -49.61 -35.19 80.94
N VAL A 380 -48.54 -34.82 80.23
CA VAL A 380 -47.17 -35.30 80.49
C VAL A 380 -46.16 -34.15 80.35
N LEU A 381 -45.36 -33.94 81.39
CA LEU A 381 -44.31 -32.91 81.41
C LEU A 381 -42.91 -33.54 81.34
N TYR A 382 -42.01 -32.89 80.60
CA TYR A 382 -40.66 -33.40 80.28
C TYR A 382 -39.56 -32.47 80.80
N GLN A 383 -38.64 -33.00 81.61
CA GLN A 383 -37.42 -32.32 82.07
C GLN A 383 -36.19 -33.06 81.53
N PHE A 384 -35.26 -32.35 80.89
CA PHE A 384 -34.12 -32.96 80.20
C PHE A 384 -32.81 -32.74 80.94
N TRP A 385 -31.98 -33.79 80.97
CA TRP A 385 -30.73 -33.85 81.70
C TRP A 385 -29.60 -34.43 80.84
N VAL A 386 -28.38 -33.99 81.07
CA VAL A 386 -27.17 -34.64 80.55
C VAL A 386 -26.17 -34.85 81.68
N LYS A 387 -25.62 -36.06 81.77
CA LYS A 387 -24.49 -36.39 82.64
C LYS A 387 -23.21 -36.46 81.82
N ASP A 388 -22.20 -35.70 82.20
CA ASP A 388 -20.82 -35.99 81.82
C ASP A 388 -20.32 -37.13 82.70
N LEU A 389 -19.95 -38.28 82.11
CA LEU A 389 -19.45 -39.43 82.87
C LEU A 389 -17.97 -39.28 83.29
N SER A 390 -17.22 -38.36 82.68
CA SER A 390 -15.82 -38.08 83.07
C SER A 390 -15.73 -37.25 84.35
N SER A 391 -16.57 -36.22 84.50
CA SER A 391 -16.71 -35.46 85.75
C SER A 391 -17.80 -35.99 86.68
N ASN A 392 -18.51 -37.05 86.27
CA ASN A 392 -19.64 -37.66 86.97
C ASN A 392 -20.82 -36.69 87.24
N LYS A 393 -20.83 -35.51 86.59
CA LYS A 393 -21.71 -34.37 86.89
C LYS A 393 -22.98 -34.36 86.03
N TRP A 394 -24.13 -34.26 86.68
CA TRP A 394 -25.41 -33.96 86.03
C TRP A 394 -25.56 -32.46 85.75
N THR A 395 -26.16 -32.14 84.61
CA THR A 395 -26.56 -30.79 84.19
C THR A 395 -28.00 -30.84 83.69
N MET A 396 -28.88 -29.99 84.22
CA MET A 396 -30.23 -29.83 83.68
C MET A 396 -30.15 -29.00 82.41
N ILE A 397 -30.68 -29.53 81.31
CA ILE A 397 -30.69 -28.88 80.00
C ILE A 397 -31.96 -28.04 79.82
N GLN A 398 -33.09 -28.54 80.31
CA GLN A 398 -34.38 -27.89 80.22
C GLN A 398 -35.30 -28.38 81.34
N ASP A 399 -35.98 -27.46 82.02
CA ASP A 399 -36.94 -27.79 83.07
C ASP A 399 -38.29 -28.28 82.50
N TYR A 400 -39.17 -28.81 83.35
CA TYR A 400 -40.46 -29.44 83.03
C TYR A 400 -41.31 -28.62 82.06
N SER A 401 -41.30 -29.03 80.79
CA SER A 401 -41.91 -28.29 79.69
C SER A 401 -42.18 -29.20 78.48
N LYS A 402 -41.71 -28.81 77.29
CA LYS A 402 -41.97 -29.47 76.00
C LYS A 402 -41.13 -30.74 75.82
N SER A 403 -41.61 -31.65 74.98
CA SER A 403 -41.04 -32.96 74.62
C SER A 403 -39.66 -32.97 73.91
N SER A 404 -38.94 -31.85 73.87
CA SER A 404 -37.58 -31.80 73.31
C SER A 404 -36.73 -30.66 73.87
N ALA A 405 -35.41 -30.82 73.82
CA ALA A 405 -34.39 -29.87 74.26
C ALA A 405 -33.15 -29.90 73.32
N ARG A 406 -32.21 -28.97 73.49
CA ARG A 406 -30.91 -28.95 72.76
C ARG A 406 -29.73 -28.86 73.71
N TRP A 407 -28.64 -29.53 73.37
CA TRP A 407 -27.37 -29.52 74.11
C TRP A 407 -26.18 -29.53 73.15
N THR A 408 -25.06 -28.94 73.55
CA THR A 408 -23.80 -28.97 72.80
C THR A 408 -22.69 -29.47 73.73
N PRO A 409 -22.12 -30.68 73.54
CA PRO A 409 -21.05 -31.18 74.38
C PRO A 409 -19.74 -30.44 74.06
N THR A 410 -19.16 -29.79 75.07
CA THR A 410 -17.91 -29.02 74.96
C THR A 410 -16.63 -29.84 75.19
N LYS A 411 -16.76 -31.17 75.35
CA LYS A 411 -15.65 -32.12 75.48
C LYS A 411 -15.98 -33.45 74.82
N PRO A 412 -14.97 -34.21 74.34
CA PRO A 412 -15.14 -35.61 73.99
C PRO A 412 -15.28 -36.48 75.25
N GLY A 413 -15.92 -37.64 75.13
CA GLY A 413 -16.14 -38.57 76.23
C GLY A 413 -17.51 -39.25 76.18
N LYS A 414 -17.83 -40.01 77.23
CA LYS A 414 -19.15 -40.65 77.40
C LYS A 414 -20.12 -39.72 78.14
N TYR A 415 -21.35 -39.66 77.66
CA TYR A 415 -22.41 -38.86 78.27
C TYR A 415 -23.70 -39.69 78.42
N LEU A 416 -24.40 -39.56 79.54
CA LEU A 416 -25.79 -40.03 79.66
C LEU A 416 -26.73 -38.90 79.30
N TYR A 417 -27.47 -39.04 78.20
CA TYR A 417 -28.59 -38.18 77.87
C TYR A 417 -29.85 -38.73 78.55
N GLY A 418 -30.65 -37.85 79.15
CA GLY A 418 -31.72 -38.24 80.05
C GLY A 418 -32.98 -37.40 79.93
N VAL A 419 -34.11 -38.03 80.24
CA VAL A 419 -35.41 -37.39 80.42
C VAL A 419 -36.04 -37.87 81.72
N HIS A 420 -36.56 -36.93 82.51
CA HIS A 420 -37.46 -37.18 83.61
C HIS A 420 -38.87 -36.78 83.17
N ILE A 421 -39.85 -37.63 83.48
CA ILE A 421 -41.23 -37.49 83.05
C ILE A 421 -42.15 -37.57 84.27
N LYS A 422 -43.20 -36.75 84.28
CA LYS A 422 -44.28 -36.84 85.27
C LYS A 422 -45.65 -36.51 84.69
N ASP A 423 -46.69 -37.01 85.35
CA ASP A 423 -48.07 -36.59 85.11
C ASP A 423 -48.25 -35.12 85.52
N GLU A 424 -49.04 -34.35 84.75
CA GLU A 424 -49.21 -32.91 84.96
C GLU A 424 -49.77 -32.55 86.36
N LYS A 425 -50.51 -33.47 86.99
CA LYS A 425 -51.12 -33.32 88.33
C LYS A 425 -50.36 -34.07 89.43
N SER A 426 -49.15 -34.57 89.14
CA SER A 426 -48.27 -35.25 90.09
C SER A 426 -47.52 -34.25 90.97
N GLU A 427 -47.74 -34.32 92.28
CA GLU A 427 -46.98 -33.57 93.30
C GLU A 427 -45.53 -34.08 93.46
N LYS A 428 -45.16 -35.17 92.78
CA LYS A 428 -43.78 -35.69 92.80
C LYS A 428 -42.81 -34.82 92.00
N SER A 429 -41.52 -34.97 92.33
CA SER A 429 -40.42 -34.41 91.55
C SER A 429 -40.26 -35.08 90.18
N LEU A 430 -40.52 -36.39 90.07
CA LEU A 430 -40.68 -37.15 88.83
C LEU A 430 -41.55 -38.40 89.07
N ASP A 431 -42.15 -38.97 88.03
CA ASP A 431 -42.82 -40.29 88.09
C ASP A 431 -41.98 -41.40 87.45
N VAL A 432 -41.37 -41.14 86.28
CA VAL A 432 -40.52 -42.09 85.54
C VAL A 432 -39.33 -41.35 84.91
N HIS A 433 -38.23 -42.05 84.62
CA HIS A 433 -37.10 -41.50 83.87
C HIS A 433 -36.54 -42.51 82.86
N LEU A 434 -35.85 -42.02 81.83
CA LEU A 434 -35.06 -42.84 80.91
C LEU A 434 -33.71 -42.17 80.63
N TYR A 435 -32.66 -43.00 80.50
CA TYR A 435 -31.29 -42.56 80.23
C TYR A 435 -30.69 -43.39 79.08
N LYS A 436 -29.86 -42.75 78.24
CA LYS A 436 -29.18 -43.37 77.09
C LYS A 436 -27.75 -42.88 77.01
N GLU A 437 -26.78 -43.80 76.97
CA GLU A 437 -25.37 -43.44 76.79
C GLU A 437 -25.09 -43.07 75.32
N ILE A 438 -24.34 -41.99 75.12
CA ILE A 438 -23.83 -41.52 73.82
C ILE A 438 -22.34 -41.22 73.98
N ILE A 439 -21.53 -41.65 73.01
CA ILE A 439 -20.10 -41.33 72.93
C ILE A 439 -19.93 -40.08 72.07
N ILE A 440 -19.18 -39.10 72.57
CA ILE A 440 -18.80 -37.87 71.85
C ILE A 440 -17.32 -37.96 71.46
N LYS A 441 -17.04 -37.84 70.16
CA LYS A 441 -15.69 -37.80 69.58
C LYS A 441 -15.05 -36.39 69.66
N PRO A 442 -13.71 -36.29 69.63
CA PRO A 442 -13.03 -35.05 69.27
C PRO A 442 -13.22 -34.75 67.77
N ILE A 443 -13.01 -33.51 67.36
CA ILE A 443 -12.79 -33.15 65.96
C ILE A 443 -11.27 -32.97 65.79
N GLU A 444 -10.66 -33.65 64.84
CA GLU A 444 -9.22 -33.57 64.56
C GLU A 444 -9.00 -33.08 63.13
N VAL A 445 -8.49 -31.85 63.00
CA VAL A 445 -8.24 -31.19 61.71
C VAL A 445 -6.76 -30.79 61.63
N LYS A 446 -6.11 -31.06 60.50
CA LYS A 446 -4.73 -30.66 60.23
C LYS A 446 -4.57 -30.07 58.82
N VAL A 447 -3.72 -29.05 58.69
CA VAL A 447 -3.20 -28.62 57.38
C VAL A 447 -2.03 -29.53 57.04
N ASP A 448 -2.11 -30.22 55.91
CA ASP A 448 -1.08 -31.13 55.42
C ASP A 448 -0.07 -30.40 54.52
N VAL A 449 -0.56 -29.51 53.64
CA VAL A 449 0.27 -28.73 52.71
C VAL A 449 -0.30 -27.33 52.55
N LEU A 450 0.59 -26.33 52.43
CA LEU A 450 0.30 -25.01 51.87
C LEU A 450 1.41 -24.67 50.86
N ASN A 451 1.07 -24.68 49.57
CA ASN A 451 1.98 -24.29 48.48
C ASN A 451 1.55 -22.95 47.86
N ILE A 452 2.52 -22.16 47.40
CA ILE A 452 2.32 -20.87 46.74
C ILE A 452 3.14 -20.85 45.45
N ASP A 453 2.47 -21.08 44.33
CA ASP A 453 3.08 -21.04 42.99
C ASP A 453 2.85 -19.66 42.38
N GLY A 454 3.87 -18.95 41.91
CA GLY A 454 3.70 -17.61 41.31
C GLY A 454 5.00 -16.99 40.82
N THR A 455 4.90 -15.75 40.32
CA THR A 455 6.06 -15.00 39.80
C THR A 455 6.98 -14.48 40.90
N GLY A 456 6.48 -14.25 42.13
CA GLY A 456 7.24 -13.56 43.17
C GLY A 456 7.51 -12.07 42.84
N ASN A 457 6.84 -11.53 41.84
CA ASN A 457 6.93 -10.13 41.41
C ASN A 457 5.57 -9.44 41.50
N ILE A 458 5.57 -8.11 41.54
CA ILE A 458 4.35 -7.32 41.48
C ILE A 458 3.53 -7.63 40.21
N GLU A 459 2.22 -7.57 40.37
CA GLU A 459 1.21 -7.70 39.31
C GLU A 459 1.19 -9.05 38.55
N GLY A 460 1.99 -10.03 38.96
CA GLY A 460 1.89 -11.42 38.50
C GLY A 460 0.94 -12.26 39.38
N THR A 461 0.27 -13.23 38.77
CA THR A 461 -0.65 -14.13 39.47
C THR A 461 0.10 -15.10 40.39
N HIS A 462 -0.32 -15.17 41.66
CA HIS A 462 0.04 -16.22 42.60
C HIS A 462 -1.13 -17.16 42.81
N ILE A 463 -0.92 -18.46 42.63
CA ILE A 463 -1.88 -19.53 42.91
C ILE A 463 -1.53 -20.16 44.25
N ILE A 464 -2.45 -20.07 45.20
CA ILE A 464 -2.33 -20.64 46.53
C ILE A 464 -3.05 -21.99 46.51
N ARG A 465 -2.40 -23.06 46.95
CA ARG A 465 -2.96 -24.42 47.00
C ARG A 465 -2.76 -25.01 48.39
N SER A 466 -3.76 -25.69 48.93
CA SER A 466 -3.65 -26.36 50.23
C SER A 466 -4.41 -27.68 50.26
N SER A 467 -3.90 -28.61 51.06
CA SER A 467 -4.60 -29.81 51.48
C SER A 467 -4.61 -29.90 53.01
N GLY A 468 -5.68 -30.48 53.55
CA GLY A 468 -5.83 -30.81 54.95
C GLY A 468 -6.73 -32.02 55.14
N THR A 469 -6.67 -32.63 56.31
CA THR A 469 -7.40 -33.85 56.66
C THR A 469 -8.37 -33.60 57.81
N SER A 470 -9.58 -34.17 57.71
CA SER A 470 -10.53 -34.41 58.82
C SER A 470 -11.42 -35.61 58.50
N GLU A 471 -12.05 -36.23 59.52
CA GLU A 471 -12.98 -37.36 59.34
C GLU A 471 -14.24 -37.01 58.52
N ASN A 472 -14.66 -35.73 58.48
CA ASN A 472 -15.93 -35.32 57.85
C ASN A 472 -15.78 -34.46 56.59
N GLY A 473 -14.59 -34.31 56.03
CA GLY A 473 -14.30 -33.34 54.97
C GLY A 473 -13.75 -32.01 55.51
N VAL A 474 -13.19 -31.19 54.61
CA VAL A 474 -12.42 -29.98 54.97
C VAL A 474 -12.76 -28.82 54.03
N LEU A 475 -13.12 -27.67 54.62
CA LEU A 475 -13.34 -26.42 53.91
C LEU A 475 -12.13 -25.48 54.08
N TYR A 476 -11.80 -24.72 53.03
CA TYR A 476 -10.60 -23.88 52.97
C TYR A 476 -10.94 -22.40 52.73
N GLN A 477 -10.42 -21.50 53.58
CA GLN A 477 -10.49 -20.04 53.46
C GLN A 477 -9.07 -19.48 53.33
N PHE A 478 -8.81 -18.62 52.33
CA PHE A 478 -7.47 -18.12 52.00
C PHE A 478 -7.29 -16.65 52.33
N TRP A 479 -6.11 -16.32 52.84
CA TRP A 479 -5.73 -14.99 53.33
C TRP A 479 -4.34 -14.57 52.85
N VAL A 480 -4.13 -13.27 52.67
CA VAL A 480 -2.79 -12.67 52.59
C VAL A 480 -2.66 -11.51 53.56
N LYS A 481 -1.52 -11.43 54.26
CA LYS A 481 -1.10 -10.26 55.04
C LYS A 481 -0.02 -9.51 54.27
N ASP A 482 -0.23 -8.23 53.99
CA ASP A 482 0.86 -7.29 53.69
C ASP A 482 1.60 -6.98 54.99
N LEU A 483 2.89 -7.31 55.09
CA LEU A 483 3.66 -7.06 56.32
C LEU A 483 4.08 -5.59 56.47
N SER A 484 4.13 -4.81 55.39
CA SER A 484 4.47 -3.38 55.44
C SER A 484 3.36 -2.54 56.07
N THR A 485 2.09 -2.84 55.75
CA THR A 485 0.91 -2.21 56.37
C THR A 485 0.34 -3.03 57.53
N SER A 486 0.86 -4.23 57.76
CA SER A 486 0.31 -5.28 58.64
C SER A 486 -1.17 -5.65 58.38
N LYS A 487 -1.73 -5.29 57.23
CA LYS A 487 -3.14 -5.51 56.89
C LYS A 487 -3.37 -6.92 56.34
N TRP A 488 -4.34 -7.63 56.92
CA TRP A 488 -4.91 -8.87 56.37
C TRP A 488 -5.99 -8.58 55.31
N THR A 489 -6.00 -9.38 54.26
CA THR A 489 -7.02 -9.41 53.19
C THR A 489 -7.48 -10.85 53.01
N MET A 490 -8.80 -11.09 53.04
CA MET A 490 -9.38 -12.39 52.66
C MET A 490 -9.41 -12.47 51.13
N ILE A 491 -8.89 -13.56 50.58
CA ILE A 491 -8.81 -13.79 49.13
C ILE A 491 -10.00 -14.62 48.68
N GLN A 492 -10.36 -15.64 49.46
CA GLN A 492 -11.44 -16.57 49.15
C GLN A 492 -12.03 -17.11 50.45
N ASP A 493 -13.36 -17.15 50.55
CA ASP A 493 -14.07 -17.73 51.69
C ASP A 493 -14.18 -19.26 51.60
N TYR A 494 -14.58 -19.91 52.69
CA TYR A 494 -14.65 -21.35 52.91
C TYR A 494 -15.30 -22.11 51.75
N SER A 495 -14.46 -22.66 50.87
CA SER A 495 -14.89 -23.32 49.63
C SER A 495 -13.82 -24.27 49.07
N LYS A 496 -13.14 -23.88 47.99
CA LYS A 496 -12.20 -24.72 47.22
C LYS A 496 -10.82 -24.75 47.88
N SER A 497 -10.08 -25.85 47.70
CA SER A 497 -8.70 -26.09 48.16
C SER A 497 -7.60 -25.23 47.47
N SER A 498 -7.98 -24.22 46.69
CA SER A 498 -7.04 -23.27 46.07
C SER A 498 -7.69 -21.91 45.81
N ALA A 499 -6.86 -20.86 45.73
CA ALA A 499 -7.24 -19.49 45.43
C ALA A 499 -6.18 -18.78 44.55
N ARG A 500 -6.49 -17.60 44.02
CA ARG A 500 -5.55 -16.75 43.27
C ARG A 500 -5.43 -15.37 43.90
N TRP A 501 -4.23 -14.79 43.91
CA TRP A 501 -3.94 -13.45 44.41
C TRP A 501 -2.87 -12.76 43.56
N THR A 502 -2.96 -11.43 43.42
CA THR A 502 -2.02 -10.63 42.64
C THR A 502 -1.50 -9.47 43.51
N PRO A 503 -0.23 -9.48 43.93
CA PRO A 503 0.32 -8.43 44.80
C PRO A 503 0.66 -7.17 44.00
N THR A 504 0.16 -6.01 44.41
CA THR A 504 0.37 -4.73 43.69
C THR A 504 1.54 -3.89 44.24
N LYS A 505 2.35 -4.42 45.16
CA LYS A 505 3.52 -3.73 45.74
C LYS A 505 4.64 -4.72 46.06
N PRO A 506 5.93 -4.32 45.95
CA PRO A 506 7.03 -5.12 46.44
C PRO A 506 7.06 -5.08 47.97
N GLY A 507 7.51 -6.15 48.60
CA GLY A 507 7.53 -6.29 50.06
C GLY A 507 7.36 -7.74 50.52
N LYS A 508 7.34 -7.94 51.83
CA LYS A 508 7.07 -9.26 52.44
C LYS A 508 5.57 -9.45 52.67
N TYR A 509 5.08 -10.64 52.36
CA TYR A 509 3.69 -11.02 52.53
C TYR A 509 3.58 -12.38 53.23
N LEU A 510 2.63 -12.53 54.17
CA LEU A 510 2.24 -13.85 54.68
C LEU A 510 1.09 -14.38 53.84
N TYR A 511 1.30 -15.49 53.14
CA TYR A 511 0.24 -16.24 52.46
C TYR A 511 -0.30 -17.28 53.43
N GLY A 512 -1.62 -17.38 53.54
CA GLY A 512 -2.27 -18.13 54.61
C GLY A 512 -3.47 -18.93 54.16
N VAL A 513 -3.70 -20.05 54.85
CA VAL A 513 -4.92 -20.85 54.77
C VAL A 513 -5.47 -21.07 56.17
N HIS A 514 -6.78 -20.89 56.33
CA HIS A 514 -7.57 -21.36 57.46
C HIS A 514 -8.41 -22.53 56.97
N ILE A 515 -8.48 -23.61 57.73
CA ILE A 515 -9.30 -24.77 57.41
C ILE A 515 -10.23 -25.14 58.57
N LYS A 516 -11.32 -25.82 58.24
CA LYS A 516 -12.25 -26.38 59.23
C LYS A 516 -12.93 -27.64 58.72
N ASP A 517 -13.36 -28.48 59.65
CA ASP A 517 -14.24 -29.62 59.42
C ASP A 517 -15.65 -29.12 59.00
N GLU A 518 -16.29 -29.83 58.07
CA GLU A 518 -17.63 -29.47 57.55
C GLU A 518 -18.73 -29.41 58.63
N LYS A 519 -18.52 -30.08 59.78
CA LYS A 519 -19.46 -30.17 60.90
C LYS A 519 -19.00 -29.38 62.14
N SER A 520 -17.85 -28.69 62.06
CA SER A 520 -17.39 -27.82 63.15
C SER A 520 -18.24 -26.56 63.26
N GLY A 521 -18.61 -26.21 64.49
CA GLY A 521 -19.24 -24.92 64.83
C GLY A 521 -18.24 -23.77 64.99
N GLU A 522 -16.94 -24.06 64.96
CA GLU A 522 -15.89 -23.06 65.16
C GLU A 522 -15.64 -22.21 63.91
N ARG A 523 -14.95 -21.08 64.12
CA ARG A 523 -14.57 -20.19 63.02
C ARG A 523 -13.52 -20.82 62.09
N LEU A 524 -12.54 -21.51 62.68
CA LEU A 524 -11.51 -22.31 62.02
C LEU A 524 -11.03 -23.37 63.02
N ASP A 525 -10.64 -24.56 62.54
CA ASP A 525 -10.09 -25.61 63.41
C ASP A 525 -8.55 -25.69 63.31
N ALA A 526 -7.97 -25.35 62.15
CA ALA A 526 -6.52 -25.27 61.95
C ALA A 526 -6.13 -24.18 60.93
N HIS A 527 -4.85 -23.78 60.93
CA HIS A 527 -4.31 -22.80 59.96
C HIS A 527 -2.81 -22.99 59.72
N LEU A 528 -2.31 -22.43 58.61
CA LEU A 528 -0.89 -22.35 58.28
C LEU A 528 -0.58 -21.04 57.53
N TYR A 529 0.63 -20.50 57.73
CA TYR A 529 1.11 -19.26 57.10
C TYR A 529 2.55 -19.42 56.61
N ASN A 530 2.84 -19.02 55.37
CA ASN A 530 4.18 -18.99 54.79
C ASN A 530 4.55 -17.55 54.40
N GLU A 531 5.78 -17.10 54.68
CA GLU A 531 6.27 -15.80 54.21
C GLU A 531 6.83 -15.91 52.78
N ILE A 532 6.37 -15.03 51.90
CA ILE A 532 6.87 -14.86 50.53
C ILE A 532 7.33 -13.40 50.37
N THR A 533 8.50 -13.19 49.77
CA THR A 533 8.98 -11.84 49.41
C THR A 533 8.63 -11.56 47.96
N ILE A 534 7.81 -10.53 47.74
CA ILE A 534 7.46 -10.01 46.41
C ILE A 534 8.46 -8.92 46.03
N LYS A 535 8.98 -8.99 44.80
CA LYS A 535 9.92 -8.03 44.22
C LYS A 535 9.28 -7.21 43.11
N GLN A 536 10.06 -6.29 42.57
CA GLN A 536 9.83 -5.66 41.28
C GLN A 536 11.06 -6.00 40.41
N ILE A 537 10.89 -6.14 39.10
CA ILE A 537 12.02 -6.40 38.19
C ILE A 537 12.95 -5.18 38.22
N GLU A 538 14.19 -5.39 38.65
CA GLU A 538 15.25 -4.39 38.58
C GLU A 538 15.82 -4.36 37.17
N VAL A 539 15.81 -3.21 36.50
CA VAL A 539 16.40 -3.04 35.17
C VAL A 539 17.76 -2.34 35.31
N ASP A 540 18.82 -2.98 34.81
CA ASP A 540 20.20 -2.50 34.94
C ASP A 540 20.59 -1.54 33.81
N VAL A 541 20.38 -1.93 32.54
CA VAL A 541 20.94 -1.20 31.38
C VAL A 541 20.26 -1.55 30.06
N LEU A 542 20.22 -0.58 29.14
CA LEU A 542 20.05 -0.79 27.69
C LEU A 542 21.25 -0.15 26.97
N ASN A 543 22.12 -0.98 26.38
CA ASN A 543 23.29 -0.56 25.61
C ASN A 543 23.11 -0.85 24.11
N ILE A 544 23.62 0.05 23.26
CA ILE A 544 23.61 -0.08 21.79
C ILE A 544 25.05 0.16 21.35
N GLU A 545 25.66 -0.86 20.73
CA GLU A 545 27.06 -0.88 20.29
C GLU A 545 27.12 -1.01 18.76
N GLY A 546 27.65 -0.02 18.05
CA GLY A 546 27.81 -0.07 16.59
C GLY A 546 28.18 1.30 15.98
N PRO A 547 28.59 1.36 14.70
CA PRO A 547 28.80 2.62 13.97
C PRO A 547 27.45 3.27 13.67
N LYS A 548 27.32 4.61 13.79
CA LYS A 548 26.03 5.30 13.60
C LYS A 548 25.71 5.56 12.12
N LEU A 549 25.91 4.56 11.27
CA LEU A 549 25.88 4.69 9.82
C LEU A 549 24.87 3.74 9.17
N VAL A 550 24.36 4.11 8.00
CA VAL A 550 23.56 3.24 7.13
C VAL A 550 24.28 1.91 6.88
N ARG A 551 23.51 0.82 6.94
CA ARG A 551 23.98 -0.59 6.93
C ARG A 551 25.04 -0.93 8.00
N GLY A 552 25.24 -0.07 9.00
CA GLY A 552 26.09 -0.32 10.16
C GLY A 552 25.41 -1.22 11.21
N THR A 553 25.83 -2.48 11.33
CA THR A 553 25.24 -3.43 12.30
C THR A 553 25.43 -2.97 13.74
N HIS A 554 24.32 -2.79 14.46
CA HIS A 554 24.26 -2.52 15.88
C HIS A 554 24.01 -3.79 16.67
N ILE A 555 24.70 -3.95 17.80
CA ILE A 555 24.42 -4.95 18.82
C ILE A 555 23.66 -4.26 19.95
N ILE A 556 22.42 -4.70 20.18
CA ILE A 556 21.57 -4.20 21.25
C ILE A 556 21.72 -5.16 22.43
N ARG A 557 21.98 -4.65 23.63
CA ARG A 557 22.14 -5.45 24.86
C ARG A 557 21.28 -4.88 25.98
N ALA A 558 20.57 -5.74 26.68
CA ALA A 558 19.74 -5.36 27.83
C ALA A 558 20.10 -6.17 29.07
N GLY A 559 19.94 -5.58 30.25
CA GLY A 559 20.13 -6.26 31.52
C GLY A 559 19.00 -5.95 32.49
N ALA A 560 18.43 -6.97 33.09
CA ALA A 560 17.47 -6.89 34.18
C ALA A 560 17.54 -8.16 35.05
N LYS A 561 17.05 -8.07 36.30
CA LYS A 561 17.07 -9.16 37.29
C LYS A 561 15.65 -9.54 37.71
N SER A 562 15.38 -10.84 37.71
CA SER A 562 14.20 -11.44 38.33
C SER A 562 14.53 -12.78 38.99
N THR A 563 13.63 -13.29 39.82
CA THR A 563 13.80 -14.54 40.58
C THR A 563 13.48 -15.82 39.80
N ASN A 564 12.78 -15.76 38.64
CA ASN A 564 12.47 -16.95 37.84
C ASN A 564 13.29 -17.09 36.55
N GLY A 565 14.00 -16.05 36.15
CA GLY A 565 14.46 -15.88 34.77
C GLY A 565 13.89 -14.60 34.16
N VAL A 566 14.50 -14.11 33.08
CA VAL A 566 14.11 -12.86 32.40
C VAL A 566 14.19 -13.07 30.89
N LEU A 567 13.12 -12.73 30.20
CA LEU A 567 13.01 -12.78 28.75
C LEU A 567 13.01 -11.37 28.16
N TYR A 568 13.69 -11.21 27.02
CA TYR A 568 13.89 -9.92 26.35
C TYR A 568 13.37 -9.96 24.91
N GLN A 569 12.52 -9.01 24.56
CA GLN A 569 11.99 -8.78 23.21
C GLN A 569 12.49 -7.42 22.71
N PHE A 570 13.14 -7.37 21.55
CA PHE A 570 13.80 -6.16 21.04
C PHE A 570 13.02 -5.53 19.88
N TRP A 571 13.00 -4.20 19.87
CA TRP A 571 12.26 -3.38 18.90
C TRP A 571 13.13 -2.22 18.41
N VAL A 572 12.88 -1.75 17.19
CA VAL A 572 13.32 -0.44 16.74
C VAL A 572 12.13 0.31 16.16
N LYS A 573 12.03 1.60 16.47
CA LYS A 573 11.13 2.54 15.82
C LYS A 573 11.90 3.40 14.83
N ASP A 574 11.42 3.50 13.60
CA ASP A 574 11.81 4.60 12.70
C ASP A 574 10.97 5.84 13.07
N LEU A 575 11.63 6.96 13.42
CA LEU A 575 10.92 8.19 13.78
C LEU A 575 10.48 9.02 12.57
N SER A 576 10.91 8.69 11.34
CA SER A 576 10.40 9.32 10.12
C SER A 576 9.03 8.78 9.72
N THR A 577 8.88 7.44 9.67
CA THR A 577 7.61 6.75 9.37
C THR A 577 6.74 6.51 10.60
N ASN A 578 7.27 6.71 11.81
CA ASN A 578 6.61 6.39 13.09
C ASN A 578 6.33 4.88 13.29
N LYS A 579 6.83 4.01 12.39
CA LYS A 579 6.65 2.54 12.34
C LYS A 579 7.55 1.84 13.38
N TRP A 580 7.01 0.83 14.06
CA TRP A 580 7.75 -0.06 14.97
C TRP A 580 8.02 -1.40 14.28
N THR A 581 9.26 -1.88 14.36
CA THR A 581 9.69 -3.20 13.87
C THR A 581 10.18 -4.05 15.04
N MET A 582 9.67 -5.27 15.18
CA MET A 582 10.20 -6.26 16.13
C MET A 582 11.46 -6.89 15.52
N ILE A 583 12.57 -6.84 16.26
CA ILE A 583 13.87 -7.36 15.81
C ILE A 583 14.07 -8.80 16.29
N GLN A 584 13.58 -9.10 17.50
CA GLN A 584 13.77 -10.38 18.15
C GLN A 584 12.68 -10.58 19.19
N ASP A 585 11.95 -11.71 19.13
CA ASP A 585 10.95 -12.03 20.15
C ASP A 585 11.60 -12.54 21.47
N TYR A 586 10.78 -12.64 22.51
CA TYR A 586 11.13 -12.95 23.90
C TYR A 586 12.13 -14.10 24.08
N SER A 587 13.40 -13.72 24.22
CA SER A 587 14.53 -14.66 24.25
C SER A 587 15.72 -14.07 25.00
N LYS A 588 16.92 -14.12 24.42
CA LYS A 588 18.20 -13.79 25.06
C LYS A 588 18.38 -12.27 25.21
N SER A 589 19.21 -11.86 26.16
CA SER A 589 19.52 -10.47 26.55
C SER A 589 20.24 -9.59 25.51
N SER A 590 20.27 -10.00 24.24
CA SER A 590 20.83 -9.20 23.14
C SER A 590 20.22 -9.55 21.79
N ALA A 591 20.12 -8.57 20.91
CA ALA A 591 19.73 -8.70 19.51
C ALA A 591 20.73 -7.97 18.58
N ARG A 592 20.57 -8.11 17.26
CA ARG A 592 21.29 -7.30 16.25
C ARG A 592 20.29 -6.60 15.33
N TRP A 593 20.61 -5.37 14.94
CA TRP A 593 19.83 -4.59 13.97
C TRP A 593 20.75 -3.83 13.02
N THR A 594 20.32 -3.65 11.78
CA THR A 594 21.08 -2.94 10.75
C THR A 594 20.14 -1.91 10.10
N PRO A 595 20.34 -0.60 10.34
CA PRO A 595 19.47 0.44 9.77
C PRO A 595 19.73 0.59 8.26
N THR A 596 18.67 0.60 7.45
CA THR A 596 18.76 0.63 5.98
C THR A 596 18.79 2.02 5.37
N LYS A 597 18.37 3.06 6.11
CA LYS A 597 18.34 4.47 5.69
C LYS A 597 18.83 5.40 6.82
N PRO A 598 19.26 6.64 6.53
CA PRO A 598 19.63 7.59 7.57
C PRO A 598 18.38 8.16 8.26
N GLY A 599 18.52 8.67 9.48
CA GLY A 599 17.41 9.21 10.26
C GLY A 599 17.54 8.98 11.76
N LYS A 600 16.46 9.27 12.50
CA LYS A 600 16.38 9.02 13.95
C LYS A 600 15.61 7.74 14.24
N TYR A 601 16.12 6.95 15.18
CA TYR A 601 15.53 5.67 15.57
C TYR A 601 15.43 5.54 17.09
N LEU A 602 14.32 4.99 17.60
CA LEU A 602 14.22 4.55 19.00
C LEU A 602 14.54 3.06 19.09
N TYR A 603 15.66 2.73 19.71
CA TYR A 603 16.04 1.36 20.05
C TYR A 603 15.36 0.98 21.36
N GLY A 604 14.62 -0.13 21.35
CA GLY A 604 13.74 -0.55 22.44
C GLY A 604 13.99 -1.99 22.90
N VAL A 605 13.69 -2.21 24.18
CA VAL A 605 13.58 -3.56 24.74
C VAL A 605 12.34 -3.62 25.65
N HIS A 606 11.53 -4.65 25.45
CA HIS A 606 10.49 -5.07 26.38
C HIS A 606 11.01 -6.26 27.18
N ILE A 607 10.75 -6.26 28.48
CA ILE A 607 11.32 -7.19 29.45
C ILE A 607 10.17 -7.82 30.23
N LYS A 608 10.23 -9.14 30.46
CA LYS A 608 9.30 -9.85 31.35
C LYS A 608 9.99 -10.92 32.18
N ASP A 609 9.43 -11.21 33.34
CA ASP A 609 9.72 -12.42 34.10
C ASP A 609 9.28 -13.66 33.32
N GLU A 610 10.06 -14.74 33.41
CA GLU A 610 9.80 -15.98 32.65
C GLU A 610 8.43 -16.63 32.95
N LYS A 611 7.82 -16.30 34.10
CA LYS A 611 6.48 -16.79 34.50
C LYS A 611 5.38 -15.71 34.42
N SER A 612 5.66 -14.52 33.87
CA SER A 612 4.62 -13.47 33.76
C SER A 612 3.57 -13.83 32.70
N GLU A 613 2.30 -13.74 33.08
CA GLU A 613 1.15 -13.91 32.18
C GLU A 613 0.90 -12.65 31.31
N LYS A 614 1.70 -11.58 31.48
CA LYS A 614 1.61 -10.32 30.72
C LYS A 614 2.36 -10.38 29.38
N SER A 615 1.99 -9.49 28.47
CA SER A 615 2.75 -9.21 27.25
C SER A 615 4.15 -8.65 27.55
N LEU A 616 4.27 -7.71 28.50
CA LEU A 616 5.53 -7.21 29.08
C LEU A 616 5.34 -6.78 30.54
N ASP A 617 6.42 -6.76 31.32
CA ASP A 617 6.43 -6.22 32.69
C ASP A 617 7.07 -4.82 32.78
N VAL A 618 8.10 -4.55 31.97
CA VAL A 618 8.81 -3.24 31.92
C VAL A 618 9.47 -3.03 30.55
N HIS A 619 9.72 -1.77 30.15
CA HIS A 619 10.40 -1.43 28.89
C HIS A 619 11.47 -0.35 29.07
N LEU A 620 12.43 -0.28 28.13
CA LEU A 620 13.35 0.84 27.95
C LEU A 620 13.44 1.24 26.47
N TYR A 621 13.62 2.54 26.22
CA TYR A 621 13.83 3.11 24.88
C TYR A 621 15.01 4.08 24.88
N LYS A 622 15.77 4.13 23.78
CA LYS A 622 16.92 5.05 23.58
C LYS A 622 16.94 5.58 22.15
N GLU A 623 17.02 6.89 21.97
CA GLU A 623 17.20 7.50 20.64
C GLU A 623 18.64 7.36 20.15
N ILE A 624 18.80 7.01 18.89
CA ILE A 624 20.06 7.02 18.14
C ILE A 624 19.78 7.69 16.78
N THR A 625 20.66 8.61 16.36
CA THR A 625 20.68 9.13 14.99
C THR A 625 21.62 8.28 14.14
N ILE A 626 21.20 7.97 12.92
CA ILE A 626 21.96 7.25 11.89
C ILE A 626 22.24 8.23 10.74
N GLU A 627 23.51 8.36 10.38
CA GLU A 627 24.01 9.20 9.30
C GLU A 627 24.38 8.34 8.08
N ALA A 628 24.71 8.98 6.96
CA ALA A 628 25.24 8.32 5.76
C ALA A 628 26.55 9.00 5.35
N ALA A 629 27.45 8.27 4.69
CA ALA A 629 28.57 8.90 4.01
C ALA A 629 28.05 9.62 2.75
N ILE A 630 28.50 10.85 2.50
CA ILE A 630 28.02 11.68 1.39
C ILE A 630 29.21 12.15 0.53
N VAL A 631 29.08 12.04 -0.80
CA VAL A 631 29.98 12.73 -1.74
C VAL A 631 29.49 14.18 -1.88
N ASN A 632 30.30 15.13 -1.44
CA ASN A 632 29.97 16.56 -1.49
C ASN A 632 30.34 17.19 -2.84
N SER A 633 31.39 16.68 -3.51
CA SER A 633 31.83 17.18 -4.81
C SER A 633 32.69 16.17 -5.58
N LEU A 634 32.63 16.23 -6.92
CA LEU A 634 33.65 15.69 -7.82
C LEU A 634 33.98 16.74 -8.89
N LEU A 635 35.25 17.13 -8.97
CA LEU A 635 35.77 18.15 -9.88
C LEU A 635 36.89 17.57 -10.75
N LEU A 636 36.93 17.98 -12.03
CA LEU A 636 38.09 17.83 -12.89
C LEU A 636 38.75 19.21 -13.04
N LYS A 637 40.06 19.28 -12.81
CA LYS A 637 40.87 20.49 -12.99
C LYS A 637 42.03 20.17 -13.93
N GLY A 638 42.17 20.87 -15.04
CA GLY A 638 43.30 20.65 -15.97
C GLY A 638 43.47 21.77 -16.97
N PRO A 639 44.51 21.68 -17.83
CA PRO A 639 44.95 22.84 -18.60
C PRO A 639 44.25 22.99 -19.95
N GLY A 640 43.56 21.98 -20.49
CA GLY A 640 42.70 22.09 -21.68
C GLY A 640 43.36 21.78 -23.02
N TYR A 641 44.32 20.85 -23.07
CA TYR A 641 44.97 20.36 -24.30
C TYR A 641 45.44 18.89 -24.11
N SER A 642 45.78 18.19 -25.19
CA SER A 642 46.13 16.75 -25.17
C SER A 642 47.52 16.49 -24.57
N GLY A 643 47.76 15.26 -24.11
CA GLY A 643 49.02 14.84 -23.46
C GLY A 643 49.31 15.55 -22.13
N SER A 644 48.29 16.10 -21.47
CA SER A 644 48.44 16.93 -20.27
C SER A 644 47.83 16.29 -19.02
N SER A 645 48.32 16.68 -17.84
CA SER A 645 47.80 16.14 -16.58
C SER A 645 46.60 16.95 -16.08
N TYR A 646 45.48 16.25 -15.95
CA TYR A 646 44.28 16.68 -15.24
C TYR A 646 44.30 16.09 -13.82
N VAL A 647 43.60 16.76 -12.90
CA VAL A 647 43.41 16.32 -11.52
C VAL A 647 41.92 16.11 -11.28
N LEU A 648 41.54 14.88 -10.96
CA LEU A 648 40.27 14.59 -10.30
C LEU A 648 40.40 14.94 -8.82
N GLU A 649 39.47 15.71 -8.29
CA GLU A 649 39.43 16.11 -6.88
C GLU A 649 38.01 15.90 -6.35
N ALA A 650 37.91 15.09 -5.29
CA ALA A 650 36.66 14.80 -4.63
C ALA A 650 36.64 15.36 -3.21
N THR A 651 35.45 15.61 -2.66
CA THR A 651 35.27 15.78 -1.21
C THR A 651 34.05 14.99 -0.76
N GLY A 652 34.10 14.46 0.46
CA GLY A 652 33.01 13.73 1.08
C GLY A 652 33.04 13.83 2.60
N SER A 653 32.01 13.33 3.28
CA SER A 653 31.86 13.45 4.73
C SER A 653 31.21 12.21 5.33
N SER A 654 31.67 11.80 6.52
CA SER A 654 31.14 10.69 7.34
C SER A 654 31.70 10.75 8.76
N GLU A 655 31.01 10.16 9.75
CA GLU A 655 31.35 10.19 11.18
C GLU A 655 32.81 9.79 11.48
N ASN A 656 33.36 8.80 10.79
CA ASN A 656 34.70 8.26 11.06
C ASN A 656 35.77 8.70 10.03
N GLY A 657 35.41 9.66 9.16
CA GLY A 657 36.23 10.06 8.02
C GLY A 657 36.13 9.10 6.83
N VAL A 658 36.63 9.56 5.69
CA VAL A 658 36.33 8.98 4.37
C VAL A 658 37.60 8.45 3.68
N LEU A 659 37.44 7.34 2.95
CA LEU A 659 38.35 6.80 1.95
C LEU A 659 37.75 7.02 0.55
N TYR A 660 38.59 7.31 -0.43
CA TYR A 660 38.24 7.64 -1.81
C TYR A 660 38.87 6.64 -2.78
N GLN A 661 38.09 6.16 -3.75
CA GLN A 661 38.50 5.34 -4.88
C GLN A 661 38.06 6.04 -6.17
N PHE A 662 38.93 6.17 -7.17
CA PHE A 662 38.67 6.88 -8.42
C PHE A 662 38.57 5.94 -9.61
N TRP A 663 37.65 6.27 -10.51
CA TRP A 663 37.30 5.49 -11.69
C TRP A 663 37.22 6.39 -12.93
N ILE A 664 37.57 5.86 -14.10
CA ILE A 664 37.41 6.55 -15.40
C ILE A 664 36.86 5.54 -16.42
N ASN A 665 35.90 5.97 -17.23
CA ASN A 665 35.39 5.26 -18.40
C ASN A 665 35.55 6.18 -19.62
N ASP A 666 36.21 5.66 -20.65
CA ASP A 666 36.27 6.25 -21.98
C ASP A 666 35.08 5.72 -22.80
N LEU A 667 34.13 6.58 -23.18
CA LEU A 667 32.91 6.12 -23.84
C LEU A 667 33.14 5.60 -25.27
N SER A 668 34.34 5.78 -25.85
CA SER A 668 34.71 5.09 -27.11
C SER A 668 35.13 3.63 -26.91
N GLU A 669 35.52 3.24 -25.68
CA GLU A 669 35.77 1.85 -25.29
C GLU A 669 34.65 1.26 -24.41
N ASN A 670 33.77 2.12 -23.87
CA ASN A 670 32.73 1.84 -22.89
C ASN A 670 33.16 0.90 -21.75
N ARG A 671 34.31 1.19 -21.14
CA ARG A 671 34.96 0.34 -20.14
C ARG A 671 35.44 1.16 -18.95
N TRP A 672 34.83 0.93 -17.79
CA TRP A 672 35.31 1.46 -16.51
C TRP A 672 36.66 0.85 -16.10
N VAL A 673 37.59 1.70 -15.67
CA VAL A 673 38.91 1.35 -15.14
C VAL A 673 39.06 1.96 -13.76
N GLU A 674 39.46 1.16 -12.75
CA GLU A 674 39.90 1.70 -11.46
C GLU A 674 41.26 2.38 -11.67
N VAL A 675 41.34 3.68 -11.39
CA VAL A 675 42.58 4.46 -11.53
C VAL A 675 43.23 4.79 -10.19
N GLN A 676 42.47 4.70 -9.08
CA GLN A 676 43.01 4.74 -7.72
C GLN A 676 42.14 3.93 -6.76
N GLY A 677 42.71 2.92 -6.11
CA GLY A 677 42.06 2.18 -5.02
C GLY A 677 41.79 3.02 -3.76
N TYR A 678 40.95 2.50 -2.87
CA TYR A 678 40.53 3.18 -1.64
C TYR A 678 41.70 3.66 -0.77
N SER A 679 41.78 4.99 -0.58
CA SER A 679 42.77 5.62 0.31
C SER A 679 42.26 6.95 0.87
N GLU A 680 42.98 7.55 1.82
CA GLU A 680 42.64 8.90 2.33
C GLU A 680 42.93 10.02 1.30
N LYS A 681 43.52 9.69 0.14
CA LYS A 681 43.90 10.65 -0.90
C LYS A 681 42.70 10.98 -1.80
N ASN A 682 42.08 12.12 -1.52
CA ASN A 682 40.90 12.65 -2.23
C ASN A 682 41.20 13.23 -3.63
N THR A 683 42.36 12.96 -4.22
CA THR A 683 42.77 13.46 -5.54
C THR A 683 43.42 12.37 -6.39
N TYR A 684 43.20 12.38 -7.70
CA TYR A 684 43.91 11.53 -8.66
C TYR A 684 44.44 12.35 -9.83
N ASN A 685 45.67 12.06 -10.28
CA ASN A 685 46.28 12.74 -11.42
C ASN A 685 46.15 11.83 -12.65
N TRP A 686 45.34 12.26 -13.61
CA TRP A 686 45.09 11.59 -14.88
C TRP A 686 45.89 12.28 -15.98
N ILE A 687 46.47 11.52 -16.92
CA ILE A 687 46.99 12.07 -18.18
C ILE A 687 45.94 11.81 -19.25
N LEU A 688 45.45 12.87 -19.88
CA LEU A 688 44.51 12.77 -21.00
C LEU A 688 45.30 12.70 -22.31
N GLU A 689 45.17 11.60 -23.05
CA GLU A 689 45.95 11.35 -24.27
C GLU A 689 45.23 11.80 -25.55
N LYS A 690 43.92 11.59 -25.65
CA LYS A 690 43.04 11.99 -26.77
C LYS A 690 41.85 12.82 -26.26
N GLU A 691 41.15 13.51 -27.17
CA GLU A 691 39.86 14.14 -26.83
C GLU A 691 38.71 13.10 -26.84
N GLY A 692 37.54 13.47 -26.31
CA GLY A 692 36.37 12.58 -26.34
C GLY A 692 35.36 12.80 -25.21
N GLN A 693 34.45 11.84 -25.06
CA GLN A 693 33.49 11.79 -23.96
C GLN A 693 33.91 10.75 -22.92
N TYR A 694 33.99 11.18 -21.66
CA TYR A 694 34.41 10.37 -20.53
C TYR A 694 33.35 10.42 -19.43
N LYS A 695 33.10 9.30 -18.75
CA LYS A 695 32.48 9.32 -17.42
C LYS A 695 33.60 9.15 -16.38
N VAL A 696 33.69 10.07 -15.42
CA VAL A 696 34.64 9.94 -14.29
C VAL A 696 33.86 9.67 -13.01
N GLY A 697 34.40 8.84 -12.13
CA GLY A 697 33.74 8.40 -10.92
C GLY A 697 34.60 8.58 -9.67
N VAL A 698 33.94 8.88 -8.56
CA VAL A 698 34.50 8.65 -7.23
C VAL A 698 33.56 7.77 -6.43
N HIS A 699 34.09 6.70 -5.86
CA HIS A 699 33.44 5.91 -4.82
C HIS A 699 34.02 6.34 -3.47
N ILE A 700 33.16 6.48 -2.46
CA ILE A 700 33.60 6.79 -1.10
C ILE A 700 33.12 5.75 -0.10
N LYS A 701 33.92 5.62 0.97
CA LYS A 701 33.68 4.68 2.05
C LYS A 701 34.09 5.27 3.41
N ASP A 702 33.27 5.11 4.43
CA ASP A 702 33.62 5.40 5.83
C ASP A 702 34.65 4.38 6.35
N LYS A 703 35.64 4.87 7.12
CA LYS A 703 36.74 4.03 7.63
C LYS A 703 36.31 2.83 8.51
N LYS A 704 35.05 2.78 8.98
CA LYS A 704 34.48 1.66 9.74
C LYS A 704 33.32 0.94 9.02
N SER A 705 32.99 1.31 7.79
CA SER A 705 31.92 0.62 7.04
C SER A 705 32.35 -0.78 6.58
N ASN A 706 31.38 -1.70 6.57
CA ASN A 706 31.54 -3.04 5.99
C ASN A 706 31.11 -3.12 4.51
N LEU A 707 30.54 -2.05 3.93
CA LEU A 707 30.12 -2.03 2.53
C LEU A 707 31.32 -2.00 1.56
N ARG A 708 31.09 -2.32 0.29
CA ARG A 708 32.07 -2.11 -0.79
C ARG A 708 32.18 -0.63 -1.18
N VAL A 709 31.06 0.09 -1.11
CA VAL A 709 30.88 1.52 -1.37
C VAL A 709 29.79 2.01 -0.41
N ASP A 710 29.96 3.18 0.22
CA ASP A 710 28.89 3.80 1.03
C ASP A 710 28.12 4.86 0.24
N ALA A 711 28.81 5.61 -0.62
CA ALA A 711 28.22 6.49 -1.62
C ALA A 711 29.16 6.64 -2.83
N HIS A 712 28.61 7.06 -3.97
CA HIS A 712 29.40 7.35 -5.17
C HIS A 712 28.87 8.59 -5.88
N LEU A 713 29.68 9.14 -6.78
CA LEU A 713 29.27 10.16 -7.74
C LEU A 713 29.99 9.91 -9.05
N TYR A 714 29.22 9.79 -10.13
CA TYR A 714 29.73 9.83 -11.50
C TYR A 714 29.50 11.21 -12.09
N LYS A 715 30.35 11.60 -13.05
CA LYS A 715 30.21 12.84 -13.80
C LYS A 715 30.64 12.64 -15.24
N ASP A 716 29.75 13.03 -16.15
CA ASP A 716 30.01 13.07 -17.58
C ASP A 716 30.87 14.29 -17.91
N ILE A 717 31.90 14.07 -18.71
CA ILE A 717 32.86 15.08 -19.15
C ILE A 717 33.16 14.86 -20.62
N LYS A 718 32.53 15.68 -21.48
CA LYS A 718 33.05 15.92 -22.82
C LYS A 718 34.26 16.84 -22.70
N ILE A 719 35.42 16.36 -23.15
CA ILE A 719 36.63 17.17 -23.25
C ILE A 719 36.89 17.40 -24.73
N ASN A 720 36.58 18.62 -25.20
CA ASN A 720 37.08 19.16 -26.45
C ASN A 720 38.41 19.86 -26.18
N LEU A 721 39.39 19.73 -27.08
CA LEU A 721 40.71 20.36 -26.93
C LEU A 721 40.93 21.49 -27.94
N ALA A 722 40.35 21.34 -29.13
CA ALA A 722 40.02 22.41 -30.05
C ALA A 722 38.55 22.28 -30.50
N THR A 723 38.08 23.14 -31.40
CA THR A 723 36.74 23.07 -32.01
C THR A 723 36.80 23.71 -33.39
N VAL A 724 36.13 23.10 -34.38
CA VAL A 724 35.90 23.74 -35.68
C VAL A 724 34.60 24.56 -35.58
N ASN A 725 34.67 25.84 -35.89
CA ASN A 725 33.54 26.78 -35.85
C ASN A 725 32.82 26.84 -37.20
N SER A 726 33.58 26.86 -38.31
CA SER A 726 33.08 26.76 -39.68
C SER A 726 34.08 26.03 -40.59
N LEU A 727 33.55 25.46 -41.67
CA LEU A 727 34.28 24.87 -42.79
C LEU A 727 33.47 25.18 -44.06
N GLU A 728 34.09 25.85 -45.02
CA GLU A 728 33.44 26.47 -46.19
C GLU A 728 34.29 26.25 -47.44
N ILE A 729 33.65 26.18 -48.61
CA ILE A 729 34.32 26.16 -49.92
C ILE A 729 33.69 27.18 -50.87
N VAL A 730 34.52 27.96 -51.56
CA VAL A 730 34.10 29.01 -52.49
C VAL A 730 34.92 28.90 -53.78
N GLY A 731 34.23 28.83 -54.91
CA GLY A 731 34.81 28.74 -56.24
C GLY A 731 33.75 28.37 -57.28
N SER A 732 34.08 28.53 -58.56
CA SER A 732 33.13 28.43 -59.69
C SER A 732 32.83 27.01 -60.19
N GLY A 733 33.47 25.98 -59.60
CA GLY A 733 33.15 24.57 -59.85
C GLY A 733 33.52 23.97 -61.21
N TYR A 734 33.87 24.78 -62.20
CA TYR A 734 34.40 24.32 -63.48
C TYR A 734 35.64 23.44 -63.30
N THR A 735 35.83 22.50 -64.23
CA THR A 735 37.08 21.76 -64.36
C THR A 735 38.28 22.69 -64.46
N GLU A 736 39.40 22.29 -63.85
CA GLU A 736 40.65 23.06 -63.77
C GLU A 736 40.56 24.43 -63.02
N SER A 737 39.39 24.85 -62.54
CA SER A 737 39.26 26.08 -61.74
C SER A 737 39.65 25.87 -60.25
N PRO A 738 40.40 26.80 -59.64
CA PRO A 738 40.81 26.68 -58.24
C PRO A 738 39.66 26.99 -57.28
N LEU A 739 39.33 26.05 -56.42
CA LEU A 739 38.41 26.20 -55.30
C LEU A 739 39.17 26.64 -54.06
N LYS A 740 38.61 27.59 -53.31
CA LYS A 740 39.19 28.05 -52.04
C LYS A 740 38.42 27.43 -50.87
N ILE A 741 39.12 26.66 -50.06
CA ILE A 741 38.60 26.09 -48.81
C ILE A 741 39.06 26.98 -47.66
N SER A 742 38.15 27.28 -46.73
CA SER A 742 38.45 28.02 -45.50
C SER A 742 37.78 27.37 -44.29
N ALA A 743 38.40 27.53 -43.13
CA ALA A 743 37.82 27.12 -41.85
C ALA A 743 38.09 28.17 -40.77
N GLU A 744 37.23 28.23 -39.77
CA GLU A 744 37.54 28.89 -38.50
C GLU A 744 37.60 27.84 -37.39
N GLY A 745 38.62 27.92 -36.54
CA GLY A 745 38.78 27.04 -35.39
C GLY A 745 39.05 27.82 -34.11
N SER A 746 38.73 27.22 -32.97
CA SER A 746 38.97 27.77 -31.64
C SER A 746 39.68 26.77 -30.71
N SER A 747 40.57 27.28 -29.87
CA SER A 747 41.30 26.54 -28.84
C SER A 747 41.71 27.50 -27.71
N LYS A 748 42.44 27.00 -26.71
CA LYS A 748 42.88 27.82 -25.57
C LYS A 748 44.18 28.59 -25.83
N ASN A 749 45.07 28.08 -26.68
CA ASN A 749 46.41 28.63 -26.88
C ASN A 749 46.67 29.17 -28.30
N GLY A 750 45.70 29.06 -29.20
CA GLY A 750 45.88 29.28 -30.65
C GLY A 750 45.85 27.96 -31.41
N VAL A 751 45.55 28.04 -32.71
CA VAL A 751 45.04 26.93 -33.52
C VAL A 751 45.95 26.67 -34.71
N LEU A 752 46.17 25.39 -35.03
CA LEU A 752 46.83 24.95 -36.27
C LEU A 752 45.84 24.16 -37.13
N TYR A 753 45.84 24.44 -38.43
CA TYR A 753 44.96 23.86 -39.45
C TYR A 753 45.76 23.02 -40.46
N GLN A 754 45.32 21.79 -40.70
CA GLN A 754 45.78 20.90 -41.75
C GLN A 754 44.61 20.58 -42.69
N PHE A 755 44.69 21.03 -43.95
CA PHE A 755 43.62 20.79 -44.94
C PHE A 755 43.93 19.58 -45.81
N TRP A 756 42.87 18.86 -46.19
CA TRP A 756 42.95 17.63 -46.96
C TRP A 756 41.77 17.46 -47.90
N ILE A 757 42.00 16.65 -48.95
CA ILE A 757 41.02 16.21 -49.93
C ILE A 757 41.03 14.68 -49.91
N GLN A 758 39.87 14.06 -50.14
CA GLN A 758 39.75 12.61 -50.34
C GLN A 758 38.93 12.35 -51.60
N ASP A 759 39.56 11.73 -52.61
CA ASP A 759 38.89 11.32 -53.84
C ASP A 759 38.05 10.07 -53.54
N LEU A 760 36.73 10.14 -53.73
CA LEU A 760 35.84 9.03 -53.39
C LEU A 760 35.86 7.90 -54.43
N SER A 761 36.40 8.13 -55.63
CA SER A 761 36.49 7.11 -56.68
C SER A 761 37.58 6.06 -56.42
N ASN A 762 38.64 6.44 -55.69
CA ASN A 762 39.73 5.54 -55.28
C ASN A 762 39.96 5.48 -53.76
N ASN A 763 39.23 6.30 -52.98
CA ASN A 763 39.31 6.46 -51.53
C ASN A 763 40.68 6.97 -51.01
N GLU A 764 41.41 7.74 -51.81
CA GLU A 764 42.74 8.29 -51.48
C GLU A 764 42.64 9.67 -50.80
N LYS A 765 43.09 9.78 -49.54
CA LYS A 765 43.18 11.05 -48.80
C LYS A 765 44.55 11.72 -48.97
N THR A 766 44.56 12.87 -49.64
CA THR A 766 45.73 13.72 -49.91
C THR A 766 45.74 14.95 -48.99
N ILE A 767 46.88 15.25 -48.38
CA ILE A 767 47.05 16.46 -47.56
C ILE A 767 47.46 17.64 -48.45
N ILE A 768 46.59 18.63 -48.60
CA ILE A 768 46.82 19.82 -49.43
C ILE A 768 47.47 20.98 -48.65
N GLN A 769 47.30 21.02 -47.32
CA GLN A 769 48.06 21.91 -46.43
C GLN A 769 48.41 21.17 -45.14
N ALA A 770 49.69 21.10 -44.77
CA ALA A 770 50.13 20.60 -43.46
C ALA A 770 49.88 21.64 -42.34
N TYR A 771 49.84 21.18 -41.08
CA TYR A 771 49.55 22.01 -39.90
C TYR A 771 50.25 23.38 -39.89
N SER A 772 49.48 24.46 -39.99
CA SER A 772 49.94 25.85 -39.90
C SER A 772 48.88 26.77 -39.30
N GLU A 773 49.22 28.02 -38.97
CA GLU A 773 48.24 29.04 -38.54
C GLU A 773 47.36 29.57 -39.70
N ILE A 774 47.63 29.15 -40.95
CA ILE A 774 46.87 29.58 -42.14
C ILE A 774 45.56 28.78 -42.21
N ASN A 775 44.44 29.50 -42.11
CA ASN A 775 43.09 28.93 -42.00
C ASN A 775 42.36 28.71 -43.35
N ASN A 776 43.07 28.81 -44.47
CA ASN A 776 42.50 28.66 -45.81
C ASN A 776 43.54 28.20 -46.83
N VAL A 777 43.09 27.47 -47.86
CA VAL A 777 43.91 26.85 -48.90
C VAL A 777 43.18 26.91 -50.25
N SER A 778 43.92 26.91 -51.36
CA SER A 778 43.36 26.72 -52.70
C SER A 778 43.69 25.32 -53.22
N TRP A 779 42.70 24.65 -53.81
CA TRP A 779 42.82 23.33 -54.44
C TRP A 779 42.08 23.34 -55.78
N THR A 780 42.70 22.78 -56.81
CA THR A 780 42.08 22.57 -58.12
C THR A 780 41.75 21.09 -58.29
N PRO A 781 40.52 20.71 -58.65
CA PRO A 781 40.18 19.31 -58.93
C PRO A 781 40.84 18.79 -60.22
N GLU A 782 41.29 17.53 -60.18
CA GLU A 782 41.88 16.83 -61.32
C GLU A 782 40.87 15.86 -61.96
N GLY A 783 40.14 16.36 -62.97
CA GLY A 783 39.20 15.60 -63.80
C GLY A 783 37.74 16.08 -63.71
N VAL A 784 36.92 15.57 -64.63
CA VAL A 784 35.45 15.76 -64.67
C VAL A 784 34.76 14.67 -63.83
N SER A 785 33.50 14.90 -63.40
CA SER A 785 32.61 13.90 -62.79
C SER A 785 33.25 13.05 -61.68
N LYS A 786 33.76 13.72 -60.64
CA LYS A 786 34.27 13.08 -59.41
C LYS A 786 33.69 13.75 -58.17
N ASN A 787 33.32 12.93 -57.20
CA ASN A 787 32.91 13.39 -55.88
C ASN A 787 34.11 13.28 -54.92
N TYR A 788 34.29 14.30 -54.09
CA TYR A 788 35.38 14.38 -53.13
C TYR A 788 34.84 14.72 -51.74
N LEU A 789 35.57 14.32 -50.69
CA LEU A 789 35.46 15.00 -49.40
C LEU A 789 36.56 16.06 -49.32
N TYR A 790 36.23 17.25 -48.83
CA TYR A 790 37.20 18.25 -48.40
C TYR A 790 37.10 18.41 -46.88
N GLY A 791 38.24 18.57 -46.21
CA GLY A 791 38.26 18.58 -44.76
C GLY A 791 39.43 19.31 -44.14
N VAL A 792 39.28 19.56 -42.84
CA VAL A 792 40.25 20.22 -41.98
C VAL A 792 40.46 19.40 -40.71
N ASP A 793 41.73 19.08 -40.46
CA ASP A 793 42.22 18.50 -39.20
C ASP A 793 42.80 19.68 -38.38
N ILE A 794 42.36 19.83 -37.13
CA ILE A 794 42.62 20.99 -36.27
C ILE A 794 43.22 20.57 -34.92
N LYS A 795 44.13 21.38 -34.38
CA LYS A 795 44.65 21.23 -33.01
C LYS A 795 45.06 22.52 -32.32
N ASP A 796 45.09 22.51 -30.99
CA ASP A 796 45.74 23.55 -30.18
C ASP A 796 47.26 23.54 -30.43
N ILE A 797 47.88 24.72 -30.42
CA ILE A 797 49.33 24.91 -30.62
C ILE A 797 50.22 24.05 -29.70
N LYS A 798 49.70 23.57 -28.56
CA LYS A 798 50.43 22.71 -27.60
C LYS A 798 50.10 21.22 -27.71
N SER A 799 49.07 20.86 -28.50
CA SER A 799 48.67 19.48 -28.75
C SER A 799 49.65 18.78 -29.71
N LYS A 800 49.94 17.50 -29.45
CA LYS A 800 50.86 16.72 -30.27
C LYS A 800 50.18 16.25 -31.55
N GLU A 801 49.10 15.49 -31.38
CA GLU A 801 48.28 14.93 -32.45
C GLU A 801 47.19 15.91 -32.87
N THR A 802 46.38 15.53 -33.87
CA THR A 802 45.09 16.18 -34.14
C THR A 802 44.22 16.17 -32.89
N ASP A 803 43.56 17.29 -32.57
CA ASP A 803 42.53 17.31 -31.53
C ASP A 803 41.15 17.00 -32.14
N VAL A 804 40.76 17.70 -33.22
CA VAL A 804 39.44 17.56 -33.87
C VAL A 804 39.54 17.58 -35.41
N SER A 805 38.62 16.89 -36.10
CA SER A 805 38.52 16.89 -37.57
C SER A 805 37.09 17.20 -38.02
N GLN A 806 36.93 17.95 -39.12
CA GLN A 806 35.66 18.14 -39.81
C GLN A 806 35.85 18.01 -41.34
N TYR A 807 34.83 17.54 -42.05
CA TYR A 807 34.80 17.46 -43.50
C TYR A 807 33.39 17.69 -44.05
N LYS A 808 33.31 17.99 -45.35
CA LYS A 808 32.11 18.14 -46.18
C LYS A 808 32.35 17.45 -47.53
N THR A 809 31.28 17.10 -48.24
CA THR A 809 31.34 16.60 -49.61
C THR A 809 31.39 17.76 -50.61
N ILE A 810 31.98 17.53 -51.78
CA ILE A 810 31.81 18.33 -52.99
C ILE A 810 31.66 17.40 -54.19
N ASN A 811 30.61 17.64 -54.98
CA ASN A 811 30.34 16.95 -56.24
C ASN A 811 30.70 17.91 -57.39
N LEU A 812 31.47 17.45 -58.36
CA LEU A 812 31.84 18.29 -59.51
C LEU A 812 30.78 18.23 -60.60
N MET A 813 30.68 19.33 -61.37
CA MET A 813 29.71 19.45 -62.46
C MET A 813 29.90 18.35 -63.51
N GLN A 814 28.84 17.63 -63.82
CA GLN A 814 28.80 16.58 -64.85
C GLN A 814 28.61 17.21 -66.25
N ILE A 815 29.60 17.03 -67.13
CA ILE A 815 29.59 17.60 -68.49
C ILE A 815 29.75 16.47 -69.51
N LYS A 816 28.85 16.40 -70.50
CA LYS A 816 28.95 15.56 -71.69
C LYS A 816 29.26 16.44 -72.91
N ASP A 817 30.23 16.04 -73.74
CA ASP A 817 30.68 16.86 -74.89
C ASP A 817 29.75 16.68 -76.10
N TYR A 818 28.70 17.51 -76.17
CA TYR A 818 27.77 17.59 -77.30
C TYR A 818 28.35 18.36 -78.49
N SER A 819 28.06 17.89 -79.71
CA SER A 819 28.30 18.64 -80.95
C SER A 819 27.24 19.74 -81.13
N ILE A 820 27.44 20.89 -80.47
CA ILE A 820 26.49 22.01 -80.54
C ILE A 820 26.41 22.57 -81.96
N ASN A 821 25.23 22.45 -82.59
CA ASN A 821 24.94 22.96 -83.92
C ASN A 821 24.65 24.47 -83.88
N ASN A 822 25.13 25.20 -84.89
CA ASN A 822 24.69 26.57 -85.16
C ASN A 822 23.50 26.53 -86.14
N LEU A 823 22.35 27.09 -85.74
CA LEU A 823 21.10 27.06 -86.50
C LEU A 823 20.88 28.33 -87.33
N ASP A 824 20.17 28.21 -88.45
CA ASP A 824 19.68 29.38 -89.19
C ASP A 824 18.66 30.18 -88.35
N TYR A 825 18.57 31.50 -88.53
CA TYR A 825 17.73 32.38 -87.69
C TYR A 825 16.27 31.89 -87.56
N ASN A 826 15.67 31.41 -88.65
CA ASN A 826 14.28 30.93 -88.66
C ASN A 826 14.08 29.57 -87.96
N GLU A 827 15.15 28.88 -87.55
CA GLU A 827 15.10 27.62 -86.80
C GLU A 827 15.32 27.82 -85.29
N LEU A 828 15.78 29.01 -84.87
CA LEU A 828 16.01 29.38 -83.48
C LEU A 828 14.72 29.40 -82.64
N PRO A 829 14.80 29.16 -81.32
CA PRO A 829 13.66 29.30 -80.44
C PRO A 829 13.14 30.74 -80.39
N TYR A 830 11.85 30.88 -80.07
CA TYR A 830 11.09 32.14 -79.97
C TYR A 830 10.87 32.92 -81.27
N VAL A 831 11.43 32.48 -82.40
CA VAL A 831 11.23 33.15 -83.70
C VAL A 831 9.83 32.82 -84.24
N ASN A 832 9.03 33.86 -84.46
CA ASN A 832 7.67 33.76 -84.96
C ASN A 832 7.70 33.61 -86.49
N GLU A 833 6.73 32.97 -87.14
CA GLU A 833 6.64 32.97 -88.62
C GLU A 833 6.06 34.30 -89.15
N GLU A 834 4.97 34.77 -88.55
CA GLU A 834 4.31 36.02 -88.92
C GLU A 834 5.07 37.26 -88.38
N ILE A 835 4.65 38.46 -88.81
CA ILE A 835 5.14 39.75 -88.31
C ILE A 835 3.98 40.41 -87.57
N ILE A 836 4.20 40.81 -86.31
CA ILE A 836 3.17 41.43 -85.47
C ILE A 836 2.84 42.86 -85.93
N SER A 837 1.59 43.29 -85.75
CA SER A 837 1.22 44.70 -85.93
C SER A 837 1.71 45.54 -84.74
N LEU A 838 2.34 46.69 -85.02
CA LEU A 838 2.73 47.67 -84.00
C LEU A 838 1.55 48.52 -83.49
N ASP A 839 0.44 48.57 -84.22
CA ASP A 839 -0.79 49.28 -83.84
C ASP A 839 -1.70 48.44 -82.91
N GLU A 840 -1.68 47.11 -83.03
CA GLU A 840 -2.63 46.22 -82.35
C GLU A 840 -2.10 45.67 -81.01
N ILE A 841 -1.93 46.56 -80.03
CA ILE A 841 -1.51 46.19 -78.67
C ILE A 841 -2.64 45.43 -77.95
N ASN A 842 -2.49 44.11 -77.80
CA ASN A 842 -3.48 43.22 -77.18
C ASN A 842 -3.17 42.83 -75.70
N TYR A 843 -2.31 43.61 -75.04
CA TYR A 843 -1.88 43.43 -73.65
C TYR A 843 -1.89 44.76 -72.88
N ASN A 844 -1.83 44.71 -71.55
CA ASN A 844 -1.76 45.92 -70.73
C ASN A 844 -0.37 46.55 -70.84
N VAL A 845 -0.31 47.88 -70.86
CA VAL A 845 0.93 48.67 -70.90
C VAL A 845 0.92 49.80 -69.87
N ASP A 846 2.11 50.29 -69.50
CA ASP A 846 2.30 51.51 -68.70
C ASP A 846 2.17 52.80 -69.55
N GLU A 847 2.44 53.96 -68.94
CA GLU A 847 2.40 55.27 -69.63
C GLU A 847 3.48 55.43 -70.72
N GLU A 848 4.52 54.59 -70.72
CA GLU A 848 5.60 54.55 -71.70
C GLU A 848 5.35 53.50 -72.81
N GLY A 849 4.23 52.77 -72.74
CA GLY A 849 3.87 51.71 -73.69
C GLY A 849 4.50 50.34 -73.39
N ILE A 850 5.10 50.16 -72.21
CA ILE A 850 5.88 48.98 -71.84
C ILE A 850 4.95 47.90 -71.23
N PRO A 851 5.11 46.60 -71.57
CA PRO A 851 4.21 45.54 -71.10
C PRO A 851 4.16 45.43 -69.58
N ILE A 852 2.95 45.43 -69.02
CA ILE A 852 2.70 45.17 -67.59
C ILE A 852 1.84 43.91 -67.41
N TYR A 853 2.25 43.09 -66.46
CA TYR A 853 1.48 41.96 -65.95
C TYR A 853 0.48 42.45 -64.89
N LYS A 854 -0.62 41.72 -64.71
CA LYS A 854 -1.60 41.99 -63.65
C LYS A 854 -1.53 40.87 -62.62
N GLY A 855 -1.19 41.22 -61.39
CA GLY A 855 -1.05 40.28 -60.28
C GLY A 855 -2.36 39.61 -59.86
N SER A 856 -2.25 38.59 -59.00
CA SER A 856 -3.39 37.87 -58.40
C SER A 856 -4.17 38.73 -57.39
N ASP A 857 -3.52 39.75 -56.84
CA ASP A 857 -4.11 40.87 -56.08
C ASP A 857 -4.89 41.86 -56.96
N GLY A 858 -4.55 41.93 -58.24
CA GLY A 858 -5.10 42.84 -59.23
C GLY A 858 -4.25 44.08 -59.51
N GLU A 859 -3.05 44.20 -58.94
CA GLU A 859 -2.15 45.34 -59.15
C GLU A 859 -1.25 45.16 -60.39
N PRO A 860 -0.70 46.25 -60.97
CA PRO A 860 0.17 46.19 -62.14
C PRO A 860 1.64 45.97 -61.75
N TYR A 861 2.29 44.98 -62.37
CA TYR A 861 3.69 44.63 -62.13
C TYR A 861 4.47 44.50 -63.44
N TYR A 862 5.74 44.90 -63.43
CA TYR A 862 6.68 44.47 -64.46
C TYR A 862 7.08 43.01 -64.19
N HIS A 863 6.95 42.16 -65.21
CA HIS A 863 7.22 40.72 -65.11
C HIS A 863 8.28 40.37 -66.15
N PRO A 864 9.51 39.95 -65.75
CA PRO A 864 10.64 39.81 -66.67
C PRO A 864 10.36 38.99 -67.92
N VAL A 865 9.88 37.75 -67.76
CA VAL A 865 9.44 36.86 -68.86
C VAL A 865 8.41 37.50 -69.80
N VAL A 866 7.42 38.24 -69.28
CA VAL A 866 6.40 38.88 -70.12
C VAL A 866 7.00 39.99 -70.98
N ILE A 867 7.96 40.75 -70.45
CA ILE A 867 8.68 41.78 -71.21
C ILE A 867 9.54 41.13 -72.29
N SER A 868 10.34 40.11 -71.97
CA SER A 868 11.15 39.38 -72.95
C SER A 868 10.31 38.75 -74.08
N GLN A 869 9.17 38.13 -73.74
CA GLN A 869 8.22 37.56 -74.72
C GLN A 869 7.47 38.61 -75.56
N ARG A 870 7.63 39.90 -75.29
CA ARG A 870 7.17 40.99 -76.17
C ARG A 870 8.30 41.59 -76.98
N ILE A 871 9.55 41.37 -76.61
CA ILE A 871 10.73 41.78 -77.37
C ILE A 871 11.02 40.82 -78.52
N PHE A 872 10.89 39.50 -78.34
CA PHE A 872 11.17 38.51 -79.39
C PHE A 872 10.49 38.82 -80.75
N PRO A 873 9.15 39.01 -80.85
CA PRO A 873 8.51 39.32 -82.12
C PRO A 873 8.84 40.72 -82.67
N LEU A 874 9.36 41.64 -81.84
CA LEU A 874 9.87 42.93 -82.31
C LEU A 874 11.25 42.76 -82.97
N ILE A 875 12.15 41.94 -82.39
CA ILE A 875 13.41 41.56 -83.04
C ILE A 875 13.13 40.84 -84.36
N ASP A 876 12.19 39.88 -84.39
CA ASP A 876 11.77 39.20 -85.62
C ASP A 876 11.23 40.17 -86.68
N GLY A 877 10.40 41.13 -86.25
CA GLY A 877 9.88 42.18 -87.13
C GLY A 877 10.99 42.99 -87.77
N TYR A 878 11.96 43.47 -86.97
CA TYR A 878 13.13 44.20 -87.48
C TYR A 878 13.98 43.34 -88.43
N VAL A 879 14.31 42.09 -88.06
CA VAL A 879 15.14 41.19 -88.88
C VAL A 879 14.51 40.88 -90.24
N LYS A 880 13.17 40.77 -90.30
CA LYS A 880 12.44 40.46 -91.56
C LYS A 880 12.15 41.68 -92.43
N THR A 881 11.97 42.86 -91.84
CA THR A 881 11.49 44.06 -92.56
C THR A 881 12.53 45.16 -92.73
N ASN A 882 13.55 45.19 -91.86
CA ASN A 882 14.47 46.31 -91.67
C ASN A 882 13.76 47.63 -91.29
N ASP A 883 12.58 47.55 -90.66
CA ASP A 883 11.82 48.71 -90.15
C ASP A 883 12.26 49.06 -88.71
N SER A 884 12.75 50.29 -88.51
CA SER A 884 13.36 50.70 -87.23
C SER A 884 12.37 50.85 -86.09
N GLU A 885 11.05 51.03 -86.34
CA GLU A 885 10.10 51.20 -85.23
C GLU A 885 10.00 49.92 -84.37
N TYR A 886 10.18 48.75 -84.97
CA TYR A 886 10.27 47.48 -84.24
C TYR A 886 11.53 47.45 -83.34
N LEU A 887 12.67 47.90 -83.86
CA LEU A 887 13.92 47.94 -83.10
C LEU A 887 13.84 48.96 -81.96
N GLU A 888 13.41 50.18 -82.23
CA GLU A 888 13.27 51.25 -81.23
C GLU A 888 12.35 50.81 -80.07
N ARG A 889 11.27 50.07 -80.36
CA ARG A 889 10.37 49.50 -79.36
C ARG A 889 10.98 48.30 -78.61
N ALA A 890 11.75 47.45 -79.29
CA ALA A 890 12.50 46.36 -78.66
C ALA A 890 13.57 46.90 -77.69
N GLU A 891 14.32 47.92 -78.09
CA GLU A 891 15.32 48.60 -77.27
C GLU A 891 14.68 49.27 -76.06
N LEU A 892 13.55 49.96 -76.20
CA LEU A 892 12.81 50.56 -75.07
C LEU A 892 12.48 49.52 -74.00
N PHE A 893 11.89 48.39 -74.40
CA PHE A 893 11.49 47.32 -73.49
C PHE A 893 12.71 46.62 -72.85
N ALA A 894 13.78 46.39 -73.62
CA ALA A 894 15.01 45.77 -73.13
C ALA A 894 15.79 46.68 -72.15
N ASN A 895 15.78 47.99 -72.37
CA ASN A 895 16.36 48.95 -71.44
C ASN A 895 15.61 48.94 -70.10
N LYS A 896 14.27 49.00 -70.11
CA LYS A 896 13.44 48.89 -68.89
C LYS A 896 13.68 47.58 -68.14
N LEU A 897 13.78 46.45 -68.85
CA LEU A 897 14.10 45.14 -68.26
C LEU A 897 15.45 45.16 -67.52
N TYR A 898 16.48 45.77 -68.11
CA TYR A 898 17.80 45.90 -67.49
C TYR A 898 17.81 46.85 -66.29
N ASP A 899 17.06 47.96 -66.36
CA ASP A 899 16.97 48.96 -65.29
C ASP A 899 16.27 48.40 -64.03
N LEU A 900 15.34 47.46 -64.20
CA LEU A 900 14.68 46.71 -63.12
C LEU A 900 15.59 45.67 -62.44
N GLY A 901 16.69 45.26 -63.08
CA GLY A 901 17.57 44.19 -62.60
C GLY A 901 18.44 44.58 -61.41
N LEU A 902 18.44 43.75 -60.36
CA LEU A 902 19.33 43.85 -59.19
C LEU A 902 20.76 43.46 -59.58
N LYS A 903 21.74 44.29 -59.24
CA LYS A 903 23.14 44.16 -59.67
C LYS A 903 24.04 43.84 -58.48
N ILE A 904 24.75 42.71 -58.54
CA ILE A 904 25.64 42.19 -57.48
C ILE A 904 26.85 41.55 -58.17
N ASP A 905 28.08 41.95 -57.80
CA ASP A 905 29.34 41.29 -58.18
C ASP A 905 29.43 40.85 -59.66
N GLU A 906 29.23 41.79 -60.58
CA GLU A 906 29.23 41.62 -62.05
C GLU A 906 28.08 40.74 -62.61
N LYS A 907 27.02 40.52 -61.81
CA LYS A 907 25.80 39.78 -62.18
C LYS A 907 24.56 40.67 -62.14
N VAL A 908 23.59 40.47 -63.04
CA VAL A 908 22.27 41.12 -62.99
C VAL A 908 21.11 40.11 -62.92
N PHE A 909 20.35 40.15 -61.84
CA PHE A 909 19.19 39.29 -61.58
C PHE A 909 17.88 40.08 -61.75
N PHE A 910 16.89 39.54 -62.48
CA PHE A 910 15.64 40.22 -62.78
C PHE A 910 14.53 39.87 -61.75
N PRO A 911 14.15 40.80 -60.86
CA PRO A 911 13.27 40.50 -59.74
C PRO A 911 11.80 40.41 -60.14
N TYR A 912 11.12 39.39 -59.61
CA TYR A 912 9.67 39.32 -59.53
C TYR A 912 9.26 40.05 -58.26
N THR A 913 8.59 41.19 -58.44
CA THR A 913 8.23 42.13 -57.35
C THR A 913 6.86 41.86 -56.72
N PHE A 914 6.28 40.69 -57.00
CA PHE A 914 4.98 40.22 -56.51
C PHE A 914 5.06 38.78 -56.00
N ASP A 915 4.22 38.45 -55.02
CA ASP A 915 4.08 37.09 -54.49
C ASP A 915 3.43 36.17 -55.54
N PHE A 916 3.98 34.97 -55.73
CA PHE A 916 3.49 34.00 -56.71
C PHE A 916 3.23 32.64 -56.06
N ALA A 917 1.95 32.28 -55.92
CA ALA A 917 1.50 30.98 -55.42
C ALA A 917 1.77 29.90 -56.48
N LEU A 918 2.86 29.13 -56.32
CA LEU A 918 3.25 28.09 -57.28
C LEU A 918 2.12 27.05 -57.40
N HIS A 919 1.73 26.74 -58.63
CA HIS A 919 0.58 25.89 -58.95
C HIS A 919 -0.78 26.32 -58.33
N GLY A 920 -0.88 27.54 -57.77
CA GLY A 920 -2.05 28.02 -57.02
C GLY A 920 -2.07 27.63 -55.53
N HIS A 921 -1.02 26.97 -55.04
CA HIS A 921 -0.88 26.56 -53.64
C HIS A 921 -0.29 27.70 -52.80
N GLN A 922 -0.88 27.99 -51.63
CA GLN A 922 -0.43 29.12 -50.79
C GLN A 922 0.79 28.75 -49.94
N GLU A 923 0.87 27.49 -49.53
CA GLU A 923 2.02 26.86 -48.91
C GLU A 923 3.31 27.10 -49.71
N ASN A 924 3.22 27.06 -51.05
CA ASN A 924 4.36 27.13 -51.97
C ASN A 924 4.42 28.50 -52.66
N THR A 925 4.15 29.58 -51.91
CA THR A 925 4.19 30.95 -52.43
C THR A 925 5.62 31.50 -52.46
N MET A 926 6.17 31.68 -53.67
CA MET A 926 7.38 32.45 -53.89
C MET A 926 7.16 33.89 -53.43
N LYS A 927 8.00 34.37 -52.50
CA LYS A 927 7.84 35.69 -51.86
C LYS A 927 8.67 36.77 -52.54
N ALA A 928 8.08 37.95 -52.73
CA ALA A 928 8.78 39.07 -53.36
C ALA A 928 9.91 39.64 -52.45
N PRO A 929 11.10 39.98 -53.00
CA PRO A 929 11.54 39.74 -54.37
C PRO A 929 12.09 38.31 -54.57
N TRP A 930 11.64 37.62 -55.61
CA TRP A 930 12.19 36.33 -56.05
C TRP A 930 12.68 36.41 -57.50
N TYR A 931 13.38 35.38 -57.97
CA TYR A 931 14.11 35.34 -59.24
C TYR A 931 13.82 34.03 -59.98
N SER A 932 14.14 33.94 -61.27
CA SER A 932 13.82 32.75 -62.07
C SER A 932 14.84 32.53 -63.18
N GLY A 933 15.36 31.31 -63.31
CA GLY A 933 16.26 30.92 -64.40
C GLY A 933 15.66 31.12 -65.79
N MET A 934 14.35 30.87 -65.94
CA MET A 934 13.61 31.16 -67.17
C MET A 934 13.64 32.66 -67.51
N ALA A 935 13.51 33.54 -66.51
CA ALA A 935 13.62 34.98 -66.70
C ALA A 935 15.04 35.40 -67.09
N GLN A 936 16.06 34.87 -66.41
CA GLN A 936 17.46 35.12 -66.74
C GLN A 936 17.77 34.70 -68.19
N GLY A 937 17.33 33.52 -68.62
CA GLY A 937 17.62 33.02 -69.96
C GLY A 937 16.85 33.75 -71.05
N GLN A 938 15.58 34.08 -70.83
CA GLN A 938 14.81 34.88 -71.80
C GLN A 938 15.33 36.33 -71.90
N ALA A 939 15.85 36.91 -70.81
CA ALA A 939 16.59 38.16 -70.85
C ALA A 939 17.94 38.02 -71.58
N LEU A 940 18.65 36.90 -71.39
CA LEU A 940 19.91 36.60 -72.08
C LEU A 940 19.72 36.47 -73.59
N THR A 941 18.66 35.79 -74.06
CA THR A 941 18.25 35.80 -75.48
C THR A 941 18.00 37.23 -75.96
N VAL A 942 17.24 38.06 -75.21
CA VAL A 942 16.96 39.46 -75.59
C VAL A 942 18.24 40.25 -75.80
N PHE A 943 19.16 40.26 -74.83
CA PHE A 943 20.37 41.08 -74.93
C PHE A 943 21.36 40.53 -75.98
N SER A 944 21.52 39.21 -76.07
CA SER A 944 22.40 38.59 -77.06
C SER A 944 21.90 38.86 -78.48
N ARG A 945 20.61 38.67 -78.76
CA ARG A 945 20.03 38.94 -80.09
C ARG A 945 20.01 40.44 -80.42
N LEU A 946 19.75 41.33 -79.45
CA LEU A 946 19.88 42.77 -79.66
C LEU A 946 21.32 43.18 -80.01
N TYR A 947 22.33 42.64 -79.33
CA TYR A 947 23.73 42.84 -79.72
C TYR A 947 23.98 42.35 -81.16
N ASN A 948 23.55 41.13 -81.51
CA ASN A 948 23.75 40.55 -82.85
C ASN A 948 23.12 41.38 -83.98
N VAL A 949 21.94 42.01 -83.77
CA VAL A 949 21.25 42.81 -84.81
C VAL A 949 21.62 44.29 -84.81
N THR A 950 22.35 44.80 -83.81
CA THR A 950 22.74 46.23 -83.69
C THR A 950 24.24 46.48 -83.71
N GLY A 951 25.06 45.51 -83.29
CA GLY A 951 26.48 45.71 -82.98
C GLY A 951 26.74 46.60 -81.75
N ASN A 952 25.74 46.86 -80.92
CA ASN A 952 25.86 47.75 -79.76
C ASN A 952 26.43 46.99 -78.54
N GLU A 953 27.69 47.25 -78.21
CA GLU A 953 28.44 46.69 -77.07
C GLU A 953 27.70 46.80 -75.72
N LEU A 954 26.81 47.79 -75.55
CA LEU A 954 25.99 47.90 -74.33
C LEU A 954 25.04 46.71 -74.14
N TYR A 955 24.57 46.07 -75.22
CA TYR A 955 23.78 44.84 -75.11
C TYR A 955 24.68 43.61 -74.89
N LEU A 956 25.92 43.60 -75.38
CA LEU A 956 26.88 42.54 -75.04
C LEU A 956 27.23 42.57 -73.54
N GLN A 957 27.47 43.75 -72.97
CA GLN A 957 27.69 43.90 -71.52
C GLN A 957 26.47 43.40 -70.72
N LYS A 958 25.25 43.79 -71.10
CA LYS A 958 24.01 43.34 -70.45
C LYS A 958 23.81 41.83 -70.57
N ALA A 959 24.18 41.24 -71.71
CA ALA A 959 24.17 39.80 -71.91
C ALA A 959 25.20 39.11 -71.00
N GLN A 960 26.44 39.62 -70.91
CA GLN A 960 27.48 39.07 -70.03
C GLN A 960 27.08 39.15 -68.54
N GLU A 961 26.62 40.31 -68.06
CA GLU A 961 26.14 40.46 -66.67
C GLU A 961 24.94 39.54 -66.38
N THR A 962 24.09 39.27 -67.38
CA THR A 962 22.99 38.29 -67.24
C THR A 962 23.54 36.87 -67.22
N PHE A 963 24.47 36.53 -68.12
CA PHE A 963 25.09 35.22 -68.22
C PHE A 963 25.83 34.82 -66.93
N ASN A 964 26.50 35.77 -66.27
CA ASN A 964 27.17 35.54 -65.00
C ASN A 964 26.22 35.03 -63.88
N THR A 965 24.89 35.17 -64.01
CA THR A 965 23.92 34.56 -63.07
C THR A 965 23.80 33.03 -63.17
N PHE A 966 24.35 32.41 -64.21
CA PHE A 966 24.36 30.95 -64.41
C PHE A 966 25.62 30.24 -63.87
N GLU A 967 26.62 30.99 -63.36
CA GLU A 967 27.78 30.35 -62.71
C GLU A 967 27.33 29.62 -61.43
N PRO A 968 27.60 28.31 -61.28
CA PRO A 968 27.10 27.53 -60.15
C PRO A 968 27.80 27.88 -58.83
N THR A 969 27.09 27.67 -57.73
CA THR A 969 27.59 27.88 -56.36
C THR A 969 27.33 26.66 -55.47
N TYR A 970 28.38 26.06 -54.89
CA TYR A 970 28.27 24.82 -54.12
C TYR A 970 27.53 24.91 -52.78
N GLU A 971 27.42 26.11 -52.20
CA GLU A 971 26.67 26.34 -50.96
C GLU A 971 25.61 27.41 -51.19
N VAL A 972 24.53 27.00 -51.87
CA VAL A 972 23.30 27.79 -52.10
C VAL A 972 22.66 28.11 -50.75
N THR A 973 23.02 29.25 -50.17
CA THR A 973 22.71 29.59 -48.77
C THR A 973 21.89 30.88 -48.62
N GLN A 974 21.87 31.75 -49.63
CA GLN A 974 21.12 33.02 -49.61
C GLN A 974 20.65 33.39 -51.03
N ASN A 975 19.53 34.12 -51.13
CA ASN A 975 19.04 34.70 -52.39
C ASN A 975 19.82 36.00 -52.73
N PRO A 976 20.02 36.36 -54.02
CA PRO A 976 19.50 35.69 -55.22
C PRO A 976 20.37 34.53 -55.73
N TRP A 977 19.72 33.47 -56.21
CA TRP A 977 20.34 32.42 -57.00
C TRP A 977 19.35 31.88 -58.04
N VAL A 978 19.84 31.23 -59.11
CA VAL A 978 19.02 30.53 -60.11
C VAL A 978 19.64 29.21 -60.61
N VAL A 979 20.82 28.83 -60.11
CA VAL A 979 21.51 27.57 -60.47
C VAL A 979 21.90 26.82 -59.20
N LEU A 980 21.72 25.50 -59.22
CA LEU A 980 22.28 24.57 -58.25
C LEU A 980 23.01 23.42 -58.96
N ILE A 981 23.87 22.72 -58.22
CA ILE A 981 24.40 21.41 -58.61
C ILE A 981 23.85 20.40 -57.58
N ASP A 982 23.34 19.27 -58.04
CA ASP A 982 22.71 18.26 -57.19
C ASP A 982 23.71 17.26 -56.54
N GLU A 983 23.17 16.24 -55.85
CA GLU A 983 23.98 15.24 -55.15
C GLU A 983 24.74 14.29 -56.09
N GLU A 984 24.35 14.18 -57.35
CA GLU A 984 25.03 13.38 -58.38
C GLU A 984 25.90 14.24 -59.33
N GLY A 985 25.88 15.56 -59.16
CA GLY A 985 26.74 16.52 -59.87
C GLY A 985 26.12 17.17 -61.11
N TYR A 986 24.83 16.98 -61.37
CA TYR A 986 24.16 17.60 -62.53
C TYR A 986 23.76 19.06 -62.23
N LEU A 987 23.79 19.91 -63.26
CA LEU A 987 23.53 21.36 -63.14
C LEU A 987 22.09 21.69 -63.49
N TRP A 988 21.34 22.16 -62.50
CA TRP A 988 19.96 22.60 -62.66
C TRP A 988 19.87 24.12 -62.74
N ILE A 989 19.13 24.63 -63.72
CA ILE A 989 18.71 26.03 -63.75
C ILE A 989 17.24 26.11 -63.32
N GLU A 990 16.98 26.67 -62.14
CA GLU A 990 15.66 26.65 -61.50
C GLU A 990 14.71 27.74 -62.00
N GLU A 991 13.51 27.36 -62.45
CA GLU A 991 12.43 28.32 -62.70
C GLU A 991 11.94 28.96 -61.38
N TYR A 992 11.97 28.19 -60.30
CA TYR A 992 11.53 28.59 -58.95
C TYR A 992 12.60 28.21 -57.91
N PRO A 993 13.57 29.10 -57.63
CA PRO A 993 14.63 28.86 -56.65
C PRO A 993 14.11 28.92 -55.20
N HIS A 994 13.46 27.83 -54.78
CA HIS A 994 13.07 27.53 -53.41
C HIS A 994 14.07 26.56 -52.75
N ASP A 995 13.95 26.28 -51.45
CA ASP A 995 14.86 25.38 -50.73
C ASP A 995 14.90 23.98 -51.38
N GLY A 996 16.02 23.63 -52.03
CA GLY A 996 16.20 22.39 -52.81
C GLY A 996 15.85 22.48 -54.31
N GLY A 997 15.33 23.61 -54.77
CA GLY A 997 14.80 23.78 -56.13
C GLY A 997 13.45 23.11 -56.34
N THR A 998 12.94 23.17 -57.56
CA THR A 998 11.68 22.51 -58.00
C THR A 998 11.87 21.60 -59.21
N GLN A 999 12.96 21.78 -59.95
CA GLN A 999 13.27 21.10 -61.21
C GLN A 999 12.12 21.22 -62.22
N ALA A 1000 11.69 22.45 -62.51
CA ALA A 1000 10.65 22.76 -63.51
C ALA A 1000 11.19 22.68 -64.95
N LEU A 1001 10.71 21.69 -65.72
CA LEU A 1001 11.29 21.31 -67.02
C LEU A 1001 11.24 22.46 -68.04
N ASN A 1002 10.09 23.11 -68.18
CA ASN A 1002 9.91 24.15 -69.18
C ASN A 1002 10.82 25.35 -68.92
N GLY A 1003 10.94 25.81 -67.68
CA GLY A 1003 11.71 27.00 -67.34
C GLY A 1003 13.21 26.75 -67.46
N PHE A 1004 13.66 25.55 -67.11
CA PHE A 1004 15.04 25.11 -67.32
C PHE A 1004 15.39 25.09 -68.82
N ILE A 1005 14.61 24.43 -69.69
CA ILE A 1005 14.93 24.39 -71.13
C ILE A 1005 14.78 25.79 -71.77
N PHE A 1006 13.82 26.62 -71.34
CA PHE A 1006 13.76 28.02 -71.77
C PHE A 1006 14.97 28.85 -71.32
N ALA A 1007 15.65 28.46 -70.23
CA ALA A 1007 16.91 29.06 -69.81
C ALA A 1007 18.10 28.61 -70.66
N ILE A 1008 18.17 27.32 -71.00
CA ILE A 1008 19.16 26.73 -71.93
C ILE A 1008 19.19 27.48 -73.26
N TYR A 1009 18.03 27.93 -73.77
CA TYR A 1009 17.94 28.72 -75.00
C TYR A 1009 18.71 30.05 -74.93
N GLY A 1010 18.69 30.72 -73.77
CA GLY A 1010 19.46 31.95 -73.55
C GLY A 1010 20.96 31.70 -73.52
N VAL A 1011 21.40 30.62 -72.86
CA VAL A 1011 22.82 30.22 -72.84
C VAL A 1011 23.30 29.82 -74.24
N TYR A 1012 22.45 29.13 -75.02
CA TYR A 1012 22.71 28.82 -76.42
C TYR A 1012 22.86 30.07 -77.29
N ASP A 1013 21.90 31.01 -77.24
CA ASP A 1013 21.97 32.28 -77.98
C ASP A 1013 23.28 33.03 -77.64
N TYR A 1014 23.60 33.17 -76.36
CA TYR A 1014 24.83 33.84 -75.91
C TYR A 1014 26.10 33.13 -76.38
N TYR A 1015 26.19 31.80 -76.25
CA TYR A 1015 27.34 31.02 -76.72
C TYR A 1015 27.54 31.13 -78.24
N MET A 1016 26.47 30.99 -79.04
CA MET A 1016 26.54 31.13 -80.51
C MET A 1016 27.02 32.53 -80.96
N ILE A 1017 26.72 33.56 -80.18
CA ILE A 1017 27.02 34.96 -80.50
C ILE A 1017 28.39 35.41 -79.96
N THR A 1018 28.92 34.77 -78.90
CA THR A 1018 30.17 35.18 -78.23
C THR A 1018 31.34 34.21 -78.37
N ASN A 1019 31.07 32.91 -78.58
CA ASN A 1019 32.03 31.81 -78.38
C ASN A 1019 32.68 31.84 -76.97
N ASP A 1020 31.91 32.18 -75.93
CA ASP A 1020 32.35 32.07 -74.54
C ASP A 1020 32.38 30.59 -74.10
N GLU A 1021 33.56 30.06 -73.79
CA GLU A 1021 33.73 28.65 -73.39
C GLU A 1021 33.04 28.34 -72.04
N LYS A 1022 32.86 29.32 -71.12
CA LYS A 1022 32.02 29.09 -69.92
C LYS A 1022 30.57 28.85 -70.31
N ALA A 1023 30.08 29.58 -71.30
CA ALA A 1023 28.72 29.42 -71.79
C ALA A 1023 28.55 28.08 -72.49
N LYS A 1024 29.58 27.61 -73.20
CA LYS A 1024 29.64 26.24 -73.72
C LYS A 1024 29.58 25.20 -72.61
N GLU A 1025 30.38 25.32 -71.54
CA GLU A 1025 30.38 24.38 -70.42
C GLU A 1025 29.03 24.33 -69.70
N ILE A 1026 28.43 25.49 -69.37
CA ILE A 1026 27.10 25.55 -68.76
C ILE A 1026 26.02 25.00 -69.69
N LEU A 1027 26.08 25.30 -71.00
CA LEU A 1027 25.17 24.75 -72.01
C LEU A 1027 25.25 23.22 -72.05
N GLN A 1028 26.47 22.66 -72.14
CA GLN A 1028 26.70 21.23 -72.20
C GLN A 1028 26.30 20.52 -70.89
N ALA A 1029 26.59 21.10 -69.71
CA ALA A 1029 26.14 20.57 -68.42
C ALA A 1029 24.61 20.62 -68.24
N SER A 1030 23.97 21.71 -68.68
CA SER A 1030 22.51 21.85 -68.64
C SER A 1030 21.82 20.82 -69.52
N ILE A 1031 22.32 20.62 -70.75
CA ILE A 1031 21.80 19.61 -71.68
C ILE A 1031 22.03 18.19 -71.15
N ASN A 1032 23.18 17.92 -70.52
CA ASN A 1032 23.48 16.65 -69.86
C ASN A 1032 22.48 16.33 -68.74
N THR A 1033 22.08 17.35 -67.99
CA THR A 1033 21.06 17.24 -66.92
C THR A 1033 19.67 16.94 -67.49
N ILE A 1034 19.30 17.51 -68.64
CA ILE A 1034 18.07 17.11 -69.34
C ILE A 1034 18.18 15.68 -69.89
N GLU A 1035 19.33 15.25 -70.42
CA GLU A 1035 19.49 13.88 -70.94
C GLU A 1035 19.30 12.82 -69.85
N GLU A 1036 19.88 13.03 -68.66
CA GLU A 1036 19.71 12.10 -67.53
C GLU A 1036 18.26 12.07 -67.02
N TYR A 1037 17.68 13.24 -66.72
CA TYR A 1037 16.44 13.32 -65.94
C TYR A 1037 15.15 13.36 -66.77
N ILE A 1038 15.19 13.39 -68.11
CA ILE A 1038 13.97 13.54 -68.92
C ILE A 1038 12.95 12.41 -68.70
N GLU A 1039 13.40 11.19 -68.40
CA GLU A 1039 12.51 10.05 -68.16
C GLU A 1039 11.71 10.19 -66.85
N ASP A 1040 12.22 10.87 -65.83
CA ASP A 1040 11.50 11.13 -64.57
C ASP A 1040 10.30 12.09 -64.73
N TYR A 1041 10.29 12.90 -65.79
CA TYR A 1041 9.13 13.72 -66.17
C TYR A 1041 8.09 12.92 -66.96
N ARG A 1042 8.48 11.80 -67.60
CA ARG A 1042 7.60 11.03 -68.46
C ARG A 1042 6.57 10.24 -67.65
N ASN A 1043 5.38 10.11 -68.20
CA ASN A 1043 4.36 9.19 -67.69
C ASN A 1043 3.88 8.34 -68.86
N GLU A 1044 4.16 7.04 -68.85
CA GLU A 1044 3.80 6.19 -70.00
C GLU A 1044 2.28 6.17 -70.22
N GLY A 1045 1.84 6.64 -71.39
CA GLY A 1045 0.41 6.78 -71.72
C GLY A 1045 -0.33 7.96 -71.06
N GLU A 1046 0.37 8.91 -70.42
CA GLU A 1046 -0.21 10.13 -69.87
C GLU A 1046 0.65 11.38 -70.14
N ILE A 1047 0.09 12.56 -69.90
CA ILE A 1047 0.84 13.84 -69.94
C ILE A 1047 1.98 13.88 -68.92
N SER A 1048 3.12 14.43 -69.35
CA SER A 1048 4.33 14.57 -68.52
C SER A 1048 4.17 15.55 -67.36
N TYR A 1049 5.03 15.37 -66.36
CA TYR A 1049 5.14 16.26 -65.21
C TYR A 1049 5.73 17.62 -65.61
N TYR A 1050 5.28 18.67 -64.93
CA TYR A 1050 5.80 20.04 -65.02
C TYR A 1050 7.15 20.18 -64.31
N CYS A 1051 7.25 19.57 -63.13
CA CYS A 1051 8.38 19.65 -62.22
C CYS A 1051 8.54 18.33 -61.46
N LEU A 1052 9.77 17.97 -61.04
CA LEU A 1052 10.03 16.71 -60.34
C LEU A 1052 9.60 16.75 -58.87
N ASP A 1053 9.63 17.92 -58.24
CA ASP A 1053 9.20 18.11 -56.86
C ASP A 1053 7.68 17.94 -56.69
N HIS A 1054 6.87 18.85 -57.26
CA HIS A 1054 5.42 18.83 -57.06
C HIS A 1054 4.68 17.82 -57.94
N LYS A 1055 5.32 17.29 -58.99
CA LYS A 1055 4.75 16.32 -59.96
C LYS A 1055 3.36 16.71 -60.49
N VAL A 1056 3.16 18.00 -60.74
CA VAL A 1056 1.94 18.57 -61.35
C VAL A 1056 1.88 18.25 -62.85
N LYS A 1057 0.71 17.92 -63.37
CA LYS A 1057 0.46 17.57 -64.78
C LYS A 1057 -0.33 18.65 -65.52
N SER A 1058 0.02 18.93 -66.79
CA SER A 1058 -0.72 19.93 -67.60
C SER A 1058 -0.61 19.69 -69.11
N ASP A 1059 -1.74 19.52 -69.79
CA ASP A 1059 -1.89 19.46 -71.26
C ASP A 1059 -1.04 20.50 -72.01
N ARG A 1060 -1.07 21.75 -71.53
CA ARG A 1060 -0.37 22.87 -72.19
C ARG A 1060 1.15 22.73 -72.11
N TYR A 1061 1.65 22.36 -70.93
CA TYR A 1061 3.10 22.23 -70.72
C TYR A 1061 3.64 20.93 -71.32
N HIS A 1062 2.85 19.86 -71.38
CA HIS A 1062 3.23 18.65 -72.10
C HIS A 1062 3.55 18.91 -73.58
N MET A 1063 2.73 19.72 -74.28
CA MET A 1063 3.03 20.16 -75.64
C MET A 1063 4.30 21.02 -75.73
N ILE A 1064 4.53 21.90 -74.75
CA ILE A 1064 5.77 22.70 -74.67
C ILE A 1064 6.99 21.80 -74.47
N HIS A 1065 6.92 20.77 -73.61
CA HIS A 1065 8.01 19.81 -73.40
C HIS A 1065 8.34 19.03 -74.68
N ILE A 1066 7.32 18.65 -75.45
CA ILE A 1066 7.48 18.01 -76.77
C ILE A 1066 8.28 18.90 -77.74
N GLU A 1067 7.88 20.17 -77.90
CA GLU A 1067 8.55 21.17 -78.74
C GLU A 1067 9.97 21.49 -78.23
N GLN A 1068 10.16 21.52 -76.92
CA GLN A 1068 11.45 21.77 -76.28
C GLN A 1068 12.46 20.64 -76.53
N LEU A 1069 12.02 19.39 -76.49
CA LEU A 1069 12.86 18.24 -76.85
C LEU A 1069 13.23 18.22 -78.35
N GLU A 1070 12.35 18.68 -79.24
CA GLU A 1070 12.72 18.88 -80.65
C GLU A 1070 13.80 19.95 -80.82
N MET A 1071 13.76 21.03 -80.03
CA MET A 1071 14.79 22.07 -80.07
C MET A 1071 16.13 21.58 -79.51
N LEU A 1072 16.13 20.79 -78.43
CA LEU A 1072 17.36 20.16 -77.91
C LEU A 1072 17.98 19.18 -78.92
N TYR A 1073 17.15 18.44 -79.68
CA TYR A 1073 17.64 17.66 -80.81
C TYR A 1073 18.28 18.55 -81.89
N LYS A 1074 17.64 19.67 -82.29
CA LYS A 1074 18.27 20.62 -83.23
C LYS A 1074 19.60 21.16 -82.73
N PHE A 1075 19.69 21.54 -81.45
CA PHE A 1075 20.89 22.09 -80.83
C PHE A 1075 22.07 21.10 -80.78
N THR A 1076 21.81 19.79 -80.69
CA THR A 1076 22.85 18.78 -80.38
C THR A 1076 23.09 17.74 -81.47
N GLY A 1077 22.08 17.48 -82.31
CA GLY A 1077 22.03 16.32 -83.20
C GLY A 1077 21.78 14.98 -82.50
N GLU A 1078 21.63 14.94 -81.16
CA GLU A 1078 21.50 13.70 -80.40
C GLU A 1078 20.09 13.11 -80.52
N ASN A 1079 19.98 11.99 -81.23
CA ASN A 1079 18.69 11.35 -81.55
C ASN A 1079 17.83 11.05 -80.32
N TYR A 1080 18.42 10.87 -79.13
CA TYR A 1080 17.69 10.59 -77.89
C TYR A 1080 16.65 11.67 -77.56
N PHE A 1081 16.95 12.97 -77.75
CA PHE A 1081 15.95 14.03 -77.52
C PHE A 1081 14.78 13.97 -78.52
N ASN A 1082 15.05 13.59 -79.77
CA ASN A 1082 14.01 13.37 -80.78
C ASN A 1082 13.17 12.12 -80.47
N GLU A 1083 13.82 11.01 -80.08
CA GLU A 1083 13.13 9.79 -79.62
C GLU A 1083 12.24 10.10 -78.42
N MET A 1084 12.72 10.84 -77.42
CA MET A 1084 11.94 11.20 -76.24
C MET A 1084 10.81 12.21 -76.55
N SER A 1085 11.01 13.17 -77.45
CA SER A 1085 9.93 14.02 -77.97
C SER A 1085 8.83 13.18 -78.61
N ASN A 1086 9.18 12.18 -79.41
CA ASN A 1086 8.22 11.28 -80.06
C ASN A 1086 7.56 10.31 -79.07
N ASN A 1087 8.25 9.89 -78.01
CA ASN A 1087 7.66 9.13 -76.91
C ASN A 1087 6.59 9.97 -76.21
N PHE A 1088 6.89 11.20 -75.80
CA PHE A 1088 5.93 12.11 -75.15
C PHE A 1088 4.71 12.35 -76.06
N LYS A 1089 4.89 12.59 -77.37
CA LYS A 1089 3.78 12.67 -78.35
C LYS A 1089 2.91 11.41 -78.37
N SER A 1090 3.51 10.23 -78.17
CA SER A 1090 2.80 8.94 -78.19
C SER A 1090 2.04 8.64 -76.89
N ASP A 1091 2.52 9.18 -75.76
CA ASP A 1091 1.83 9.13 -74.47
C ASP A 1091 0.54 9.99 -74.51
N TYR A 1092 0.51 11.03 -75.35
CA TYR A 1092 -0.63 11.95 -75.49
C TYR A 1092 -1.78 11.42 -76.37
N SER A 1093 -2.48 10.40 -75.89
CA SER A 1093 -3.75 9.97 -76.51
C SER A 1093 -4.90 10.94 -76.20
N LYS A 1094 -5.57 11.45 -77.25
CA LYS A 1094 -6.63 12.48 -77.16
C LYS A 1094 -7.80 12.22 -78.11
#